data_AF-A0AA92H9Y5-F1
#
_entry.id   AF-A0AA92H9Y5-F1
#
_cell.length_a   1.000
_cell.length_b   1.000
_cell.length_c   1.000
_cell.angle_alpha   90.00
_cell.angle_beta   90.00
_cell.angle_gamma   90.00
#
_symmetry.space_group_name_H-M   'P 1'
#
loop_
_entity.id
_entity.type
_entity.pdbx_description
1 polymer ?
#
loop_
_entity_poly.entity_id
_entity_poly.type
_entity_poly.pdbx_seq_one_letter_code
_entity_poly.pdbx_strand_id
1 'polypeptide(L)'
;MNVPNRDNSLADIDPKAQALSLAVKRITDLQRQMTDRVLAMAVEIDKLTEIVPAAEAKAFLKARCNLPVTELSTYMGFAKTLKGSEDVLRNARASFPVVKALVAADQDTRQEILERMEIGARIDTRDVALIRRRLADAKLTPAEALTAANKKAVAAAVRRQAKASAASFEERVAFLVEELRKHFRTDGERSPVAERELRLRAGILHVECNLLFGDAKDDLASIKPATPAFRIAMARKVLEDLASGRLSEIGPVETSALSSLSGRTRMAFRGPTRKPLATVPPRHYRPRVIELCAGAGGLALGLERAGFEHVALIEKNRNATATLRANRPHWNVVEADVRKMDFSQYRDRGIDLLTGGLPCTPFSTVGQKKGQHDENDLMREGVRAVREIAPKAFMFETVEGFLHSRHSDYVAFLLREFSKAGYSTEIHRINARDYGVAQNRSRIMLVGLRKDLAGSFRVPRKFPELHTNVGVALADLMGENGWAGAEAWLKSMRDRDYRSDTIRGYQGSAREAEAIRSGKQQLRYAPPAKAAPTDEEASKKGFVPGLTNEMRARLQGFPDDWHFVGGLGAVADQIGNAVVPAVGQAMGLAMSSALKGWEVDWVAMMGGSGPVRKAIVPPSIDMKWTGANKVEEIKATA
;
A
#
# COMPACT_ATOMS: atom_id res chain seq x y z
N MET A 1 45.83 70.65 -4.35
CA MET A 1 45.39 70.72 -2.95
C MET A 1 44.17 69.84 -2.77
N ASN A 2 44.20 69.02 -1.71
CA ASN A 2 43.10 68.40 -0.97
C ASN A 2 42.03 67.58 -1.70
N VAL A 3 42.23 66.27 -1.55
CA VAL A 3 41.20 65.25 -1.28
C VAL A 3 40.20 65.76 -0.23
N PRO A 4 38.92 65.36 -0.34
CA PRO A 4 38.28 64.79 0.84
C PRO A 4 37.74 63.37 0.58
N ASN A 5 38.21 62.51 1.47
CA ASN A 5 37.69 61.23 1.93
C ASN A 5 36.23 60.96 1.56
N ARG A 6 35.98 59.84 0.86
CA ARG A 6 34.72 59.10 0.94
C ARG A 6 35.02 57.73 1.53
N ASP A 7 35.23 57.73 2.84
CA ASP A 7 34.99 56.56 3.66
C ASP A 7 33.48 56.28 3.74
N ASN A 8 33.13 55.01 3.72
CA ASN A 8 31.86 54.40 4.14
C ASN A 8 30.55 54.92 3.52
N SER A 9 30.11 54.26 2.44
CA SER A 9 28.70 53.91 2.30
C SER A 9 28.55 52.50 1.69
N LEU A 10 28.85 51.48 2.49
CA LEU A 10 28.09 50.22 2.44
C LEU A 10 26.68 50.57 2.91
N ALA A 11 25.91 51.17 1.99
CA ALA A 11 24.49 51.41 2.17
C ALA A 11 23.82 50.07 2.45
N ASP A 12 22.94 50.06 3.46
CA ASP A 12 22.02 48.97 3.80
C ASP A 12 21.46 48.31 2.54
N ILE A 13 22.06 47.18 2.14
CA ILE A 13 21.46 46.32 1.13
C ILE A 13 20.23 45.74 1.82
N ASP A 14 19.05 46.05 1.30
CA ASP A 14 17.77 45.50 1.75
C ASP A 14 17.95 44.01 2.10
N PRO A 15 17.77 43.62 3.39
CA PRO A 15 17.95 42.24 3.84
C PRO A 15 17.14 41.24 2.99
N LYS A 16 16.01 41.67 2.43
CA LYS A 16 15.20 40.88 1.51
C LYS A 16 15.88 40.69 0.15
N ALA A 17 16.49 41.73 -0.41
CA ALA A 17 17.26 41.65 -1.65
C ALA A 17 18.50 40.74 -1.50
N GLN A 18 19.18 40.82 -0.36
CA GLN A 18 20.31 39.93 -0.05
C GLN A 18 19.86 38.47 0.11
N ALA A 19 18.75 38.24 0.82
CA ALA A 19 18.17 36.91 0.98
C ALA A 19 17.71 36.32 -0.38
N LEU A 20 17.09 37.13 -1.24
CA LEU A 20 16.66 36.72 -2.57
C LEU A 20 17.85 36.36 -3.47
N SER A 21 18.91 37.18 -3.46
CA SER A 21 20.14 36.91 -4.22
C SER A 21 20.81 35.61 -3.78
N LEU A 22 20.92 35.38 -2.46
CA LEU A 22 21.44 34.13 -1.90
C LEU A 22 20.57 32.92 -2.29
N ALA A 23 19.25 33.06 -2.24
CA ALA A 23 18.32 32.00 -2.65
C ALA A 23 18.47 31.68 -4.15
N VAL A 24 18.52 32.69 -5.03
CA VAL A 24 18.70 32.52 -6.47
C VAL A 24 20.03 31.83 -6.78
N LYS A 25 21.11 32.22 -6.10
CA LYS A 25 22.43 31.57 -6.24
C LYS A 25 22.36 30.10 -5.85
N ARG A 26 21.82 29.79 -4.65
CA ARG A 26 21.68 28.41 -4.17
C ARG A 26 20.83 27.55 -5.11
N ILE A 27 19.70 28.06 -5.60
CA ILE A 27 18.83 27.35 -6.55
C ILE A 27 19.58 27.08 -7.86
N THR A 28 20.32 28.08 -8.35
CA THR A 28 21.11 27.96 -9.58
C THR A 28 22.21 26.90 -9.45
N ASP A 29 22.89 26.84 -8.30
CA ASP A 29 23.92 25.83 -8.02
C ASP A 29 23.32 24.42 -7.94
N LEU A 30 22.16 24.27 -7.29
CA LEU A 30 21.43 23.00 -7.24
C LEU A 30 20.98 22.54 -8.64
N GLN A 31 20.50 23.45 -9.49
CA GLN A 31 20.12 23.13 -10.88
C GLN A 31 21.32 22.64 -11.70
N ARG A 32 22.50 23.27 -11.53
CA ARG A 32 23.73 22.80 -12.17
C ARG A 32 24.09 21.40 -11.70
N GLN A 33 24.09 21.16 -10.38
CA GLN A 33 24.36 19.83 -9.82
C GLN A 33 23.38 18.76 -10.33
N MET A 34 22.08 19.09 -10.45
CA MET A 34 21.10 18.17 -11.02
C MET A 34 21.43 17.80 -12.46
N THR A 35 21.78 18.79 -13.28
CA THR A 35 22.19 18.59 -14.68
C THR A 35 23.43 17.70 -14.75
N ASP A 36 24.44 17.98 -13.91
CA ASP A 36 25.68 17.19 -13.82
C ASP A 36 25.40 15.73 -13.49
N ARG A 37 24.50 15.46 -12.55
CA ARG A 37 24.12 14.09 -12.16
C ARG A 37 23.37 13.37 -13.28
N VAL A 38 22.50 14.06 -14.00
CA VAL A 38 21.81 13.50 -15.18
C VAL A 38 22.81 13.09 -16.25
N LEU A 39 23.79 13.95 -16.56
CA LEU A 39 24.83 13.66 -17.55
C LEU A 39 25.74 12.50 -17.09
N ALA A 40 26.16 12.50 -15.83
CA ALA A 40 26.96 11.41 -15.27
C ALA A 40 26.23 10.06 -15.30
N MET A 41 24.93 10.04 -15.00
CA MET A 41 24.12 8.83 -15.13
C MET A 41 24.04 8.33 -16.57
N ALA A 42 23.90 9.23 -17.56
CA ALA A 42 23.91 8.86 -18.96
C ALA A 42 25.22 8.15 -19.35
N VAL A 43 26.37 8.68 -18.91
CA VAL A 43 27.69 8.09 -19.15
C VAL A 43 27.83 6.71 -18.50
N GLU A 44 27.42 6.53 -17.25
CA GLU A 44 27.50 5.23 -16.57
C GLU A 44 26.59 4.17 -17.21
N ILE A 45 25.41 4.59 -17.69
CA ILE A 45 24.49 3.71 -18.40
C ILE A 45 25.04 3.33 -19.78
N ASP A 46 25.67 4.26 -20.49
CA ASP A 46 26.30 4.01 -21.79
C ASP A 46 27.41 2.95 -21.67
N LYS A 47 28.32 3.10 -20.68
CA LYS A 47 29.35 2.10 -20.35
C LYS A 47 28.75 0.71 -20.08
N LEU A 48 27.63 0.64 -19.37
CA LEU A 48 26.97 -0.64 -19.11
C LEU A 48 26.46 -1.28 -20.42
N THR A 49 25.98 -0.47 -21.36
CA THR A 49 25.46 -0.96 -22.65
C THR A 49 26.56 -1.40 -23.62
N GLU A 50 27.82 -1.06 -23.35
CA GLU A 50 28.98 -1.66 -24.03
C GLU A 50 29.27 -3.08 -23.55
N ILE A 51 28.85 -3.43 -22.32
CA ILE A 51 29.14 -4.72 -21.67
C ILE A 51 27.99 -5.71 -21.85
N VAL A 52 26.74 -5.25 -21.79
CA VAL A 52 25.55 -6.10 -21.92
C VAL A 52 24.54 -5.52 -22.93
N PRO A 53 23.75 -6.35 -23.61
CA PRO A 53 22.75 -5.88 -24.57
C PRO A 53 21.79 -4.85 -23.95
N ALA A 54 21.40 -3.86 -24.76
CA ALA A 54 20.53 -2.76 -24.32
C ALA A 54 19.23 -3.20 -23.62
N ALA A 55 18.64 -4.32 -24.04
CA ALA A 55 17.44 -4.87 -23.43
C ALA A 55 17.70 -5.42 -22.01
N GLU A 56 18.85 -6.09 -21.81
CA GLU A 56 19.28 -6.64 -20.53
C GLU A 56 19.70 -5.54 -19.56
N ALA A 57 20.45 -4.53 -20.04
CA ALA A 57 20.78 -3.33 -19.25
C ALA A 57 19.51 -2.64 -18.73
N LYS A 58 18.49 -2.47 -19.58
CA LYS A 58 17.21 -1.86 -19.18
C LYS A 58 16.48 -2.68 -18.12
N ALA A 59 16.41 -4.00 -18.29
CA ALA A 59 15.77 -4.89 -17.34
C ALA A 59 16.50 -4.86 -15.98
N PHE A 60 17.84 -4.93 -16.01
CA PHE A 60 18.69 -4.89 -14.84
C PHE A 60 18.59 -3.57 -14.08
N LEU A 61 18.75 -2.43 -14.75
CA LEU A 61 18.68 -1.10 -14.13
C LEU A 61 17.29 -0.78 -13.60
N LYS A 62 16.22 -1.22 -14.29
CA LYS A 62 14.86 -1.13 -13.76
C LYS A 62 14.74 -1.93 -12.46
N ALA A 63 15.24 -3.17 -12.43
CA ALA A 63 15.11 -4.06 -11.30
C ALA A 63 15.98 -3.67 -10.09
N ARG A 64 17.20 -3.16 -10.33
CA ARG A 64 18.22 -2.95 -9.30
C ARG A 64 18.44 -1.49 -8.90
N CYS A 65 18.21 -0.55 -9.83
CA CYS A 65 18.42 0.88 -9.61
C CYS A 65 17.11 1.67 -9.49
N ASN A 66 15.95 0.99 -9.64
CA ASN A 66 14.62 1.61 -9.62
C ASN A 66 14.47 2.76 -10.65
N LEU A 67 15.18 2.67 -11.77
CA LEU A 67 15.07 3.67 -12.84
C LEU A 67 13.86 3.35 -13.73
N PRO A 68 12.94 4.31 -13.94
CA PRO A 68 11.82 4.11 -14.85
C PRO A 68 12.30 3.79 -16.27
N VAL A 69 11.63 2.86 -16.96
CA VAL A 69 11.96 2.48 -18.35
C VAL A 69 11.96 3.69 -19.30
N THR A 70 11.09 4.67 -19.01
CA THR A 70 10.98 5.92 -19.75
C THR A 70 12.18 6.85 -19.57
N GLU A 71 12.92 6.74 -18.46
CA GLU A 71 14.14 7.51 -18.22
C GLU A 71 15.36 6.78 -18.78
N LEU A 72 15.42 5.46 -18.62
CA LEU A 72 16.48 4.61 -19.19
C LEU A 72 16.63 4.81 -20.70
N SER A 73 15.51 4.93 -21.41
CA SER A 73 15.53 5.20 -22.84
C SER A 73 16.11 6.59 -23.17
N THR A 74 15.92 7.58 -22.30
CA THR A 74 16.54 8.90 -22.43
C THR A 74 18.05 8.83 -22.20
N TYR A 75 18.49 8.20 -21.10
CA TYR A 75 19.91 8.09 -20.76
C TYR A 75 20.70 7.36 -21.85
N MET A 76 20.18 6.24 -22.37
CA MET A 76 20.81 5.51 -23.47
C MET A 76 20.75 6.28 -24.79
N GLY A 77 19.67 7.03 -25.02
CA GLY A 77 19.56 7.88 -26.21
C GLY A 77 20.54 9.05 -26.18
N PHE A 78 20.93 9.53 -25.01
CA PHE A 78 21.86 10.64 -24.83
C PHE A 78 23.18 10.40 -25.56
N ALA A 79 23.85 9.29 -25.28
CA ALA A 79 25.16 8.95 -25.88
C ALA A 79 25.10 8.87 -27.42
N LYS A 80 23.94 8.50 -27.98
CA LYS A 80 23.71 8.46 -29.42
C LYS A 80 23.44 9.84 -30.04
N THR A 81 22.78 10.74 -29.31
CA THR A 81 22.12 11.92 -29.91
C THR A 81 22.63 13.27 -29.44
N LEU A 82 23.25 13.33 -28.26
CA LEU A 82 23.69 14.55 -27.56
C LEU A 82 25.16 14.48 -27.10
N LYS A 83 25.91 13.48 -27.56
CA LYS A 83 27.35 13.36 -27.28
C LYS A 83 28.08 14.61 -27.77
N GLY A 84 28.91 15.20 -26.91
CA GLY A 84 29.62 16.45 -27.19
C GLY A 84 28.84 17.72 -26.84
N SER A 85 27.57 17.61 -26.41
CA SER A 85 26.75 18.75 -25.98
C SER A 85 26.72 18.93 -24.46
N GLU A 86 27.55 18.20 -23.71
CA GLU A 86 27.52 18.14 -22.24
C GLU A 86 27.73 19.52 -21.62
N ASP A 87 28.70 20.29 -22.12
CA ASP A 87 29.01 21.60 -21.56
C ASP A 87 27.94 22.64 -21.89
N VAL A 88 27.35 22.58 -23.09
CA VAL A 88 26.21 23.44 -23.47
C VAL A 88 25.03 23.18 -22.53
N LEU A 89 24.67 21.91 -22.32
CA LEU A 89 23.57 21.52 -21.44
C LEU A 89 23.86 21.90 -19.97
N ARG A 90 25.10 21.74 -19.53
CA ARG A 90 25.55 22.11 -18.18
C ARG A 90 25.47 23.62 -17.94
N ASN A 91 25.95 24.42 -18.88
CA ASN A 91 25.94 25.88 -18.82
C ASN A 91 24.51 26.43 -18.90
N ALA A 92 23.68 25.84 -19.77
CA ALA A 92 22.27 26.18 -19.88
C ALA A 92 21.42 25.70 -18.68
N ARG A 93 21.97 24.86 -17.80
CA ARG A 93 21.26 24.20 -16.67
C ARG A 93 20.03 23.45 -17.16
N ALA A 94 20.20 22.67 -18.23
CA ALA A 94 19.12 21.95 -18.88
C ALA A 94 18.48 20.93 -17.94
N SER A 95 17.20 21.12 -17.64
CA SER A 95 16.44 20.17 -16.82
C SER A 95 16.28 18.81 -17.52
N PHE A 96 16.10 17.73 -16.76
CA PHE A 96 15.88 16.39 -17.31
C PHE A 96 14.76 16.31 -18.37
N PRO A 97 13.59 16.97 -18.19
CA PRO A 97 12.56 17.03 -19.24
C PRO A 97 13.03 17.66 -20.55
N VAL A 98 13.90 18.67 -20.49
CA VAL A 98 14.48 19.31 -21.68
C VAL A 98 15.46 18.37 -22.36
N VAL A 99 16.35 17.72 -21.61
CA VAL A 99 17.27 16.68 -22.14
C VAL A 99 16.47 15.56 -22.81
N LYS A 100 15.41 15.07 -22.18
CA LYS A 100 14.50 14.07 -22.75
C LYS A 100 13.86 14.53 -24.06
N ALA A 101 13.41 15.78 -24.11
CA ALA A 101 12.81 16.35 -25.32
C ALA A 101 13.84 16.45 -26.47
N LEU A 102 15.09 16.80 -26.16
CA LEU A 102 16.19 16.89 -27.13
C LEU A 102 16.62 15.54 -27.70
N VAL A 103 16.71 14.51 -26.85
CA VAL A 103 16.99 13.13 -27.29
C VAL A 103 15.91 12.64 -28.27
N ALA A 104 14.65 13.03 -28.04
CA ALA A 104 13.50 12.65 -28.87
C ALA A 104 13.28 13.55 -30.09
N ALA A 105 13.96 14.69 -30.19
CA ALA A 105 13.82 15.63 -31.29
C ALA A 105 14.57 15.16 -32.54
N ASP A 106 14.10 15.59 -33.72
CA ASP A 106 14.86 15.47 -34.97
C ASP A 106 16.13 16.33 -34.95
N GLN A 107 17.05 16.06 -35.88
CA GLN A 107 18.37 16.67 -35.91
C GLN A 107 18.31 18.20 -36.02
N ASP A 108 17.48 18.74 -36.92
CA ASP A 108 17.37 20.19 -37.14
C ASP A 108 16.87 20.92 -35.88
N THR A 109 15.84 20.34 -35.23
CA THR A 109 15.31 20.86 -33.98
C THR A 109 16.36 20.85 -32.88
N ARG A 110 17.10 19.74 -32.75
CA ARG A 110 18.14 19.60 -31.72
C ARG A 110 19.27 20.60 -31.92
N GLN A 111 19.75 20.75 -33.16
CA GLN A 111 20.83 21.66 -33.52
C GLN A 111 20.48 23.11 -33.17
N GLU A 112 19.33 23.60 -33.64
CA GLU A 112 18.86 24.97 -33.36
C GLU A 112 18.73 25.24 -31.85
N ILE A 113 18.26 24.25 -31.07
CA ILE A 113 18.12 24.43 -29.62
C ILE A 113 19.49 24.51 -28.93
N LEU A 114 20.43 23.66 -29.33
CA LEU A 114 21.78 23.67 -28.76
C LEU A 114 22.51 24.98 -29.07
N GLU A 115 22.40 25.49 -30.31
CA GLU A 115 22.95 26.79 -30.71
C GLU A 115 22.34 27.93 -29.88
N ARG A 116 21.02 27.91 -29.66
CA ARG A 116 20.35 28.88 -28.78
C ARG A 116 20.84 28.80 -27.34
N MET A 117 21.04 27.60 -26.81
CA MET A 117 21.56 27.40 -25.46
C MET A 117 23.00 27.92 -25.33
N GLU A 118 23.81 27.74 -26.36
CA GLU A 118 25.22 28.17 -26.40
C GLU A 118 25.36 29.69 -26.32
N ILE A 119 24.46 30.43 -26.97
CA ILE A 119 24.38 31.90 -26.85
C ILE A 119 23.65 32.40 -25.58
N GLY A 120 23.31 31.48 -24.66
CA GLY A 120 22.75 31.79 -23.34
C GLY A 120 21.22 31.81 -23.24
N ALA A 121 20.49 31.33 -24.26
CA ALA A 121 19.04 31.24 -24.17
C ALA A 121 18.62 30.19 -23.14
N ARG A 122 17.63 30.54 -22.32
CA ARG A 122 16.97 29.58 -21.42
C ARG A 122 15.84 28.90 -22.18
N ILE A 123 15.91 27.59 -22.29
CA ILE A 123 14.97 26.78 -23.07
C ILE A 123 14.20 25.86 -22.13
N ASP A 124 12.88 25.87 -22.23
CA ASP A 124 12.01 24.89 -21.59
C ASP A 124 11.41 23.89 -22.61
N THR A 125 10.62 22.92 -22.12
CA THR A 125 10.01 21.90 -22.99
C THR A 125 9.00 22.45 -24.00
N ARG A 126 8.38 23.59 -23.74
CA ARG A 126 7.44 24.25 -24.66
C ARG A 126 8.20 24.90 -25.81
N ASP A 127 9.34 25.52 -25.52
CA ASP A 127 10.23 26.07 -26.52
C ASP A 127 10.70 24.98 -27.50
N VAL A 128 11.13 23.82 -26.98
CA VAL A 128 11.49 22.66 -27.80
C VAL A 128 10.34 22.24 -28.73
N ALA A 129 9.12 22.16 -28.19
CA ALA A 129 7.94 21.78 -28.98
C ALA A 129 7.58 22.82 -30.04
N LEU A 130 7.74 24.12 -29.74
CA LEU A 130 7.44 25.22 -30.65
C LEU A 130 8.46 25.29 -31.79
N ILE A 131 9.75 25.17 -31.49
CA ILE A 131 10.82 25.12 -32.49
C ILE A 131 10.62 23.91 -33.41
N ARG A 132 10.36 22.73 -32.84
CA ARG A 132 10.08 21.52 -33.62
C ARG A 132 8.91 21.72 -34.58
N ARG A 133 7.82 22.30 -34.08
CA ARG A 133 6.64 22.58 -34.89
C ARG A 133 6.94 23.58 -35.99
N ARG A 134 7.62 24.69 -35.68
CA ARG A 134 8.03 25.71 -36.67
C ARG A 134 8.86 25.10 -37.78
N LEU A 135 9.86 24.28 -37.44
CA LEU A 135 10.74 23.62 -38.42
C LEU A 135 9.99 22.57 -39.25
N ALA A 136 9.05 21.84 -38.66
CA ALA A 136 8.19 20.92 -39.40
C ALA A 136 7.25 21.66 -40.36
N ASP A 137 6.63 22.74 -39.90
CA ASP A 137 5.71 23.56 -40.70
C ASP A 137 6.47 24.28 -41.84
N ALA A 138 7.73 24.69 -41.63
CA ALA A 138 8.57 25.30 -42.65
C ALA A 138 8.98 24.35 -43.79
N LYS A 139 8.89 23.03 -43.59
CA LYS A 139 9.13 22.02 -44.62
C LYS A 139 7.89 21.77 -45.51
N LEU A 140 6.74 22.29 -45.13
CA LEU A 140 5.47 22.08 -45.84
C LEU A 140 5.19 23.24 -46.79
N THR A 141 4.65 22.93 -47.96
CA THR A 141 4.00 23.94 -48.79
C THR A 141 2.73 24.46 -48.10
N PRO A 142 2.23 25.67 -48.43
CA PRO A 142 0.99 26.20 -47.85
C PRO A 142 -0.22 25.25 -47.99
N ALA A 143 -0.31 24.52 -49.09
CA ALA A 143 -1.37 23.53 -49.32
C ALA A 143 -1.27 22.31 -48.39
N GLU A 144 -0.06 21.83 -48.12
CA GLU A 144 0.18 20.71 -47.20
C GLU A 144 -0.06 21.10 -45.74
N ALA A 145 0.34 22.32 -45.35
CA ALA A 145 0.08 22.86 -44.03
C ALA A 145 -1.44 23.00 -43.76
N LEU A 146 -2.20 23.52 -44.72
CA LEU A 146 -3.66 23.59 -44.64
C LEU A 146 -4.30 22.20 -44.55
N THR A 147 -3.81 21.24 -45.34
CA THR A 147 -4.28 19.85 -45.31
C THR A 147 -4.03 19.20 -43.94
N ALA A 148 -2.85 19.41 -43.36
CA ALA A 148 -2.52 18.90 -42.02
C ALA A 148 -3.40 19.54 -40.94
N ALA A 149 -3.66 20.85 -41.03
CA ALA A 149 -4.56 21.55 -40.12
C ALA A 149 -6.00 21.01 -40.21
N ASN A 150 -6.52 20.80 -41.41
CA ASN A 150 -7.85 20.23 -41.64
C ASN A 150 -7.97 18.80 -41.10
N LYS A 151 -6.98 17.93 -41.38
CA LYS A 151 -6.94 16.56 -40.81
C LYS A 151 -6.97 16.58 -39.29
N LYS A 152 -6.23 17.52 -38.66
CA LYS A 152 -6.20 17.67 -37.21
C LYS A 152 -7.55 18.15 -36.65
N ALA A 153 -8.20 19.10 -37.31
CA ALA A 153 -9.52 19.59 -36.94
C ALA A 153 -10.57 18.46 -36.98
N VAL A 154 -10.59 17.69 -38.07
CA VAL A 154 -11.46 16.51 -38.21
C VAL A 154 -11.17 15.49 -37.11
N ALA A 155 -9.91 15.12 -36.88
CA ALA A 155 -9.54 14.15 -35.84
C ALA A 155 -9.89 14.63 -34.41
N ALA A 156 -9.85 15.94 -34.15
CA ALA A 156 -10.28 16.52 -32.88
C ALA A 156 -11.79 16.46 -32.72
N ALA A 157 -12.55 16.76 -33.79
CA ALA A 157 -14.00 16.65 -33.79
C ALA A 157 -14.47 15.21 -33.57
N VAL A 158 -13.88 14.23 -34.28
CA VAL A 158 -14.16 12.80 -34.11
C VAL A 158 -13.88 12.35 -32.67
N ARG A 159 -12.73 12.73 -32.10
CA ARG A 159 -12.39 12.36 -30.71
C ARG A 159 -13.39 12.92 -29.69
N ARG A 160 -13.84 14.15 -29.88
CA ARG A 160 -14.86 14.77 -29.03
C ARG A 160 -16.20 14.05 -29.15
N GLN A 161 -16.63 13.70 -30.37
CA GLN A 161 -17.87 12.96 -30.60
C GLN A 161 -17.81 11.53 -30.04
N ALA A 162 -16.70 10.82 -30.25
CA ALA A 162 -16.49 9.48 -29.69
C ALA A 162 -16.54 9.49 -28.16
N LYS A 163 -15.90 10.48 -27.52
CA LYS A 163 -15.94 10.66 -26.07
C LYS A 163 -17.36 10.92 -25.56
N ALA A 164 -18.12 11.78 -26.23
CA ALA A 164 -19.51 12.06 -25.86
C ALA A 164 -20.41 10.80 -26.03
N SER A 165 -20.22 10.07 -27.12
CA SER A 165 -20.96 8.83 -27.42
C SER A 165 -20.67 7.73 -26.40
N ALA A 166 -19.39 7.56 -26.02
CA ALA A 166 -18.98 6.61 -24.98
C ALA A 166 -19.60 6.95 -23.61
N ALA A 167 -19.58 8.22 -23.20
CA ALA A 167 -20.19 8.64 -21.94
C ALA A 167 -21.73 8.42 -21.92
N SER A 168 -22.40 8.71 -23.04
CA SER A 168 -23.85 8.46 -23.17
C SER A 168 -24.17 6.96 -23.14
N PHE A 169 -23.36 6.13 -23.79
CA PHE A 169 -23.46 4.68 -23.75
C PHE A 169 -23.27 4.14 -22.32
N GLU A 170 -22.23 4.58 -21.60
CA GLU A 170 -21.96 4.20 -20.21
C GLU A 170 -23.18 4.46 -19.29
N GLU A 171 -23.85 5.61 -19.45
CA GLU A 171 -25.04 5.97 -18.69
C GLU A 171 -26.25 5.07 -19.00
N ARG A 172 -26.50 4.78 -20.29
CA ARG A 172 -27.59 3.88 -20.71
C ARG A 172 -27.36 2.44 -20.24
N VAL A 173 -26.13 1.93 -20.31
CA VAL A 173 -25.78 0.61 -19.76
C VAL A 173 -26.00 0.58 -18.25
N ALA A 174 -25.57 1.64 -17.53
CA ALA A 174 -25.80 1.72 -16.10
C ALA A 174 -27.29 1.68 -15.74
N PHE A 175 -28.13 2.35 -16.52
CA PHE A 175 -29.58 2.31 -16.37
C PHE A 175 -30.14 0.90 -16.60
N LEU A 176 -29.75 0.22 -17.69
CA LEU A 176 -30.18 -1.16 -17.98
C LEU A 176 -29.82 -2.12 -16.83
N VAL A 177 -28.60 -2.02 -16.31
CA VAL A 177 -28.14 -2.86 -15.19
C VAL A 177 -29.02 -2.66 -13.95
N GLU A 178 -29.47 -1.44 -13.67
CA GLU A 178 -30.33 -1.17 -12.53
C GLU A 178 -31.75 -1.73 -12.71
N GLU A 179 -32.30 -1.61 -13.93
CA GLU A 179 -33.61 -2.20 -14.24
C GLU A 179 -33.58 -3.73 -14.17
N LEU A 180 -32.51 -4.37 -14.66
CA LEU A 180 -32.30 -5.82 -14.51
C LEU A 180 -32.26 -6.22 -13.04
N ARG A 181 -31.53 -5.47 -12.19
CA ARG A 181 -31.49 -5.75 -10.75
C ARG A 181 -32.85 -5.63 -10.09
N LYS A 182 -33.65 -4.63 -10.43
CA LYS A 182 -35.02 -4.48 -9.89
C LYS A 182 -35.88 -5.67 -10.29
N HIS A 183 -35.81 -6.07 -11.56
CA HIS A 183 -36.57 -7.19 -12.10
C HIS A 183 -36.25 -8.53 -11.39
N PHE A 184 -34.98 -8.79 -11.05
CA PHE A 184 -34.56 -10.02 -10.38
C PHE A 184 -34.71 -10.03 -8.85
N ARG A 185 -35.16 -8.94 -8.20
CA ARG A 185 -35.48 -8.95 -6.74
C ARG A 185 -36.73 -9.79 -6.46
N THR A 186 -36.85 -10.30 -5.23
CA THR A 186 -37.99 -11.11 -4.77
C THR A 186 -39.34 -10.40 -4.91
N ASP A 187 -39.35 -9.06 -4.87
CA ASP A 187 -40.55 -8.23 -4.98
C ASP A 187 -40.61 -7.45 -6.31
N GLY A 188 -39.78 -7.79 -7.29
CA GLY A 188 -39.69 -7.08 -8.57
C GLY A 188 -40.88 -7.37 -9.50
N GLU A 189 -41.29 -6.37 -10.29
CA GLU A 189 -42.29 -6.58 -11.35
C GLU A 189 -41.76 -7.53 -12.43
N ARG A 190 -42.30 -8.75 -12.45
CA ARG A 190 -42.07 -9.76 -13.49
C ARG A 190 -43.21 -9.77 -14.49
N SER A 191 -43.42 -8.62 -15.14
CA SER A 191 -44.43 -8.48 -16.20
C SER A 191 -43.79 -8.75 -17.58
N PRO A 192 -44.50 -9.43 -18.51
CA PRO A 192 -44.06 -9.59 -19.90
C PRO A 192 -43.73 -8.26 -20.60
N VAL A 193 -44.36 -7.16 -20.17
CA VAL A 193 -44.09 -5.81 -20.68
C VAL A 193 -42.70 -5.33 -20.25
N ALA A 194 -42.33 -5.55 -18.98
CA ALA A 194 -41.02 -5.16 -18.46
C ALA A 194 -39.88 -5.96 -19.11
N GLU A 195 -40.09 -7.27 -19.34
CA GLU A 195 -39.12 -8.11 -20.04
C GLU A 195 -38.91 -7.68 -21.50
N ARG A 196 -39.98 -7.30 -22.19
CA ARG A 196 -39.91 -6.79 -23.56
C ARG A 196 -39.13 -5.48 -23.64
N GLU A 197 -39.32 -4.58 -22.68
CA GLU A 197 -38.60 -3.31 -22.59
C GLU A 197 -37.10 -3.50 -22.31
N LEU A 198 -36.75 -4.42 -21.41
CA LEU A 198 -35.36 -4.81 -21.14
C LEU A 198 -34.67 -5.37 -22.38
N ARG A 199 -35.37 -6.25 -23.12
CA ARG A 199 -34.89 -6.84 -24.37
C ARG A 199 -34.61 -5.77 -25.43
N LEU A 200 -35.55 -4.84 -25.62
CA LEU A 200 -35.41 -3.76 -26.60
C LEU A 200 -34.19 -2.88 -26.28
N ARG A 201 -34.03 -2.47 -25.01
CA ARG A 201 -32.88 -1.67 -24.56
C ARG A 201 -31.56 -2.39 -24.74
N ALA A 202 -31.51 -3.68 -24.39
CA ALA A 202 -30.32 -4.48 -24.60
C ALA A 202 -29.94 -4.59 -26.08
N GLY A 203 -30.92 -4.72 -26.98
CA GLY A 203 -30.70 -4.72 -28.43
C GLY A 203 -30.07 -3.41 -28.94
N ILE A 204 -30.59 -2.26 -28.49
CA ILE A 204 -30.02 -0.94 -28.85
C ILE A 204 -28.57 -0.84 -28.34
N LEU A 205 -28.35 -1.19 -27.08
CA LEU A 205 -27.02 -1.14 -26.46
C LEU A 205 -26.04 -2.13 -27.10
N HIS A 206 -26.50 -3.28 -27.56
CA HIS A 206 -25.66 -4.23 -28.29
C HIS A 206 -25.10 -3.61 -29.58
N VAL A 207 -25.95 -2.95 -30.37
CA VAL A 207 -25.54 -2.26 -31.60
C VAL A 207 -24.57 -1.12 -31.30
N GLU A 208 -24.86 -0.30 -30.29
CA GLU A 208 -23.97 0.79 -29.87
C GLU A 208 -22.61 0.27 -29.37
N CYS A 209 -22.61 -0.84 -28.63
CA CYS A 209 -21.39 -1.50 -28.17
C CYS A 209 -20.51 -1.92 -29.34
N ASN A 210 -21.09 -2.47 -30.41
CA ASN A 210 -20.34 -2.87 -31.61
C ASN A 210 -19.77 -1.67 -32.37
N LEU A 211 -20.51 -0.56 -32.44
CA LEU A 211 -20.02 0.68 -33.06
C LEU A 211 -18.86 1.31 -32.28
N LEU A 212 -18.91 1.26 -30.95
CA LEU A 212 -17.90 1.90 -30.09
C LEU A 212 -16.65 1.04 -29.90
N PHE A 213 -16.79 -0.28 -29.77
CA PHE A 213 -15.70 -1.19 -29.39
C PHE A 213 -15.32 -2.20 -30.48
N GLY A 214 -16.04 -2.22 -31.61
CA GLY A 214 -15.81 -3.13 -32.73
C GLY A 214 -16.60 -4.43 -32.64
N ASP A 215 -16.89 -5.01 -33.81
CA ASP A 215 -17.67 -6.25 -33.98
C ASP A 215 -16.78 -7.52 -34.06
N ALA A 216 -15.61 -7.49 -33.41
CA ALA A 216 -14.70 -8.65 -33.45
C ALA A 216 -15.37 -9.84 -32.75
N LYS A 217 -15.81 -10.85 -33.52
CA LYS A 217 -16.41 -12.10 -33.03
C LYS A 217 -15.36 -13.04 -32.44
N ASP A 218 -14.50 -12.52 -31.58
CA ASP A 218 -13.52 -13.34 -30.88
C ASP A 218 -14.26 -14.30 -29.93
N ASP A 219 -14.00 -15.59 -30.07
CA ASP A 219 -14.49 -16.60 -29.14
C ASP A 219 -14.00 -16.27 -27.73
N LEU A 220 -14.90 -16.20 -26.74
CA LEU A 220 -14.55 -15.92 -25.35
C LEU A 220 -13.49 -16.88 -24.81
N ALA A 221 -13.43 -18.12 -25.31
CA ALA A 221 -12.42 -19.11 -24.92
C ALA A 221 -11.00 -18.74 -25.40
N SER A 222 -10.89 -17.95 -26.47
CA SER A 222 -9.61 -17.49 -27.05
C SER A 222 -9.03 -16.26 -26.33
N ILE A 223 -9.84 -15.55 -25.55
CA ILE A 223 -9.45 -14.32 -24.86
C ILE A 223 -9.01 -14.65 -23.42
N LYS A 224 -7.84 -14.14 -23.03
CA LYS A 224 -7.33 -14.32 -21.66
C LYS A 224 -8.32 -13.79 -20.60
N PRO A 225 -8.74 -14.63 -19.62
CA PRO A 225 -9.64 -14.21 -18.56
C PRO A 225 -9.12 -13.02 -17.75
N ALA A 226 -10.06 -12.24 -17.18
CA ALA A 226 -9.80 -11.06 -16.34
C ALA A 226 -9.07 -9.87 -17.02
N THR A 227 -8.95 -9.88 -18.35
CA THR A 227 -8.48 -8.72 -19.12
C THR A 227 -9.62 -7.74 -19.44
N PRO A 228 -9.34 -6.44 -19.73
CA PRO A 228 -10.36 -5.50 -20.20
C PRO A 228 -11.10 -5.99 -21.45
N ALA A 229 -10.38 -6.58 -22.41
CA ALA A 229 -10.95 -7.14 -23.63
C ALA A 229 -11.95 -8.27 -23.32
N PHE A 230 -11.59 -9.20 -22.41
CA PHE A 230 -12.51 -10.25 -21.97
C PHE A 230 -13.78 -9.69 -21.35
N ARG A 231 -13.67 -8.66 -20.50
CA ARG A 231 -14.83 -8.02 -19.86
C ARG A 231 -15.77 -7.37 -20.88
N ILE A 232 -15.22 -6.67 -21.87
CA ILE A 232 -16.00 -6.05 -22.95
C ILE A 232 -16.70 -7.13 -23.79
N ALA A 233 -15.97 -8.17 -24.19
CA ALA A 233 -16.53 -9.28 -24.99
C ALA A 233 -17.64 -10.02 -24.24
N MET A 234 -17.46 -10.29 -22.94
CA MET A 234 -18.49 -10.93 -22.11
C MET A 234 -19.73 -10.05 -21.99
N ALA A 235 -19.55 -8.75 -21.72
CA ALA A 235 -20.67 -7.82 -21.59
C ALA A 235 -21.46 -7.67 -22.90
N ARG A 236 -20.77 -7.63 -24.05
CA ARG A 236 -21.41 -7.65 -25.37
C ARG A 236 -22.26 -8.91 -25.56
N LYS A 237 -21.71 -10.10 -25.25
CA LYS A 237 -22.45 -11.36 -25.32
C LYS A 237 -23.70 -11.32 -24.45
N VAL A 238 -23.61 -10.78 -23.22
CA VAL A 238 -24.78 -10.63 -22.35
C VAL A 238 -25.84 -9.69 -22.96
N LEU A 239 -25.45 -8.60 -23.61
CA LEU A 239 -26.40 -7.73 -24.33
C LEU A 239 -27.10 -8.47 -25.49
N GLU A 240 -26.37 -9.32 -26.21
CA GLU A 240 -26.92 -10.18 -27.28
C GLU A 240 -27.88 -11.24 -26.72
N ASP A 241 -27.51 -11.91 -25.63
CA ASP A 241 -28.34 -12.90 -24.94
C ASP A 241 -29.65 -12.27 -24.42
N LEU A 242 -29.55 -11.08 -23.82
CA LEU A 242 -30.71 -10.28 -23.42
C LEU A 242 -31.62 -9.96 -24.60
N ALA A 243 -31.04 -9.44 -25.69
CA ALA A 243 -31.76 -9.01 -26.89
C ALA A 243 -32.46 -10.18 -27.60
N SER A 244 -31.86 -11.37 -27.56
CA SER A 244 -32.44 -12.60 -28.11
C SER A 244 -33.49 -13.26 -27.22
N GLY A 245 -33.68 -12.73 -26.00
CA GLY A 245 -34.74 -13.18 -25.10
C GLY A 245 -34.34 -14.28 -24.12
N ARG A 246 -33.05 -14.57 -23.97
CA ARG A 246 -32.51 -15.49 -22.96
C ARG A 246 -32.44 -14.85 -21.56
N LEU A 247 -33.52 -14.20 -21.12
CA LEU A 247 -33.54 -13.45 -19.86
C LEU A 247 -33.40 -14.37 -18.62
N SER A 248 -33.89 -15.60 -18.71
CA SER A 248 -33.81 -16.62 -17.66
C SER A 248 -32.41 -17.17 -17.41
N GLU A 249 -31.48 -16.95 -18.36
CA GLU A 249 -30.08 -17.38 -18.28
C GLU A 249 -29.18 -16.30 -17.67
N ILE A 250 -29.75 -15.16 -17.26
CA ILE A 250 -29.02 -14.00 -16.76
C ILE A 250 -29.03 -14.02 -15.25
N GLY A 251 -27.86 -14.27 -14.68
CA GLY A 251 -27.63 -14.24 -13.25
C GLY A 251 -26.79 -13.03 -12.80
N PRO A 252 -26.33 -13.10 -11.54
CA PRO A 252 -25.45 -12.09 -10.96
C PRO A 252 -24.12 -11.90 -11.72
N VAL A 253 -23.63 -12.93 -12.41
CA VAL A 253 -22.36 -12.91 -13.15
C VAL A 253 -22.51 -12.13 -14.45
N GLU A 254 -23.57 -12.40 -15.19
CA GLU A 254 -23.92 -11.77 -16.46
C GLU A 254 -24.23 -10.28 -16.24
N THR A 255 -25.01 -9.97 -15.19
CA THR A 255 -25.27 -8.59 -14.75
C THR A 255 -23.99 -7.86 -14.33
N SER A 256 -23.03 -8.59 -13.75
CA SER A 256 -21.71 -8.05 -13.40
C SER A 256 -20.84 -7.77 -14.62
N ALA A 257 -20.98 -8.54 -15.71
CA ALA A 257 -20.26 -8.28 -16.96
C ALA A 257 -20.70 -6.93 -17.55
N LEU A 258 -22.01 -6.67 -17.64
CA LEU A 258 -22.57 -5.40 -18.12
C LEU A 258 -22.09 -4.18 -17.32
N SER A 259 -21.93 -4.34 -15.99
CA SER A 259 -21.42 -3.26 -15.13
C SER A 259 -20.02 -2.79 -15.57
N SER A 260 -19.21 -3.64 -16.18
CA SER A 260 -17.88 -3.30 -16.68
C SER A 260 -17.90 -2.29 -17.83
N LEU A 261 -18.99 -2.25 -18.61
CA LEU A 261 -19.19 -1.30 -19.72
C LEU A 261 -19.70 0.07 -19.26
N SER A 262 -20.22 0.16 -18.03
CA SER A 262 -20.80 1.40 -17.50
C SER A 262 -19.78 2.38 -16.91
N GLY A 263 -18.51 1.97 -16.77
CA GLY A 263 -17.50 2.74 -16.05
C GLY A 263 -17.79 2.95 -14.55
N ARG A 264 -18.94 2.50 -14.04
CA ARG A 264 -19.34 2.57 -12.64
C ARG A 264 -18.80 1.36 -11.88
N THR A 265 -18.36 1.57 -10.66
CA THR A 265 -17.84 0.50 -9.80
C THR A 265 -18.90 -0.59 -9.60
N ARG A 266 -18.44 -1.85 -9.50
CA ARG A 266 -19.20 -3.03 -9.01
C ARG A 266 -19.96 -2.76 -7.69
N MET A 267 -19.61 -1.66 -7.01
CA MET A 267 -19.99 -1.27 -5.66
C MET A 267 -20.74 0.06 -5.58
N ALA A 268 -21.08 0.70 -6.71
CA ALA A 268 -21.87 1.92 -6.69
C ALA A 268 -23.36 1.58 -6.50
N PHE A 269 -23.70 1.18 -5.29
CA PHE A 269 -25.04 1.34 -4.76
C PHE A 269 -25.27 2.83 -4.57
N ARG A 270 -25.95 3.50 -5.50
CA ARG A 270 -26.77 4.67 -5.18
C ARG A 270 -28.21 4.21 -4.91
N GLY A 271 -28.35 3.39 -3.87
CA GLY A 271 -29.50 3.49 -2.97
C GLY A 271 -29.18 4.53 -1.89
N PRO A 272 -30.14 4.90 -1.01
CA PRO A 272 -30.01 6.06 -0.12
C PRO A 272 -28.66 6.00 0.59
N THR A 273 -27.94 7.13 0.58
CA THR A 273 -26.62 7.34 1.17
C THR A 273 -26.41 6.43 2.38
N ARG A 274 -25.72 5.29 2.18
CA ARG A 274 -25.33 4.46 3.32
C ARG A 274 -24.40 5.34 4.13
N LYS A 275 -24.83 5.71 5.34
CA LYS A 275 -23.96 6.44 6.28
C LYS A 275 -22.61 5.71 6.32
N PRO A 276 -21.48 6.43 6.25
CA PRO A 276 -20.17 5.81 6.36
C PRO A 276 -20.12 4.90 7.60
N LEU A 277 -19.38 3.80 7.50
CA LEU A 277 -19.22 2.84 8.58
C LEU A 277 -18.57 3.56 9.76
N ALA A 278 -19.38 3.87 10.78
CA ALA A 278 -18.96 4.55 12.01
C ALA A 278 -18.97 3.61 13.23
N THR A 279 -19.46 2.38 13.06
CA THR A 279 -19.43 1.33 14.10
C THR A 279 -19.18 -0.03 13.46
N VAL A 280 -18.76 -1.01 14.28
CA VAL A 280 -18.57 -2.39 13.82
C VAL A 280 -19.89 -2.96 13.25
N PRO A 281 -19.88 -3.50 12.02
CA PRO A 281 -21.08 -3.96 11.36
C PRO A 281 -21.71 -5.19 12.07
N PRO A 282 -23.02 -5.43 11.87
CA PRO A 282 -23.69 -6.66 12.30
C PRO A 282 -22.99 -7.92 11.77
N ARG A 283 -23.09 -9.02 12.53
CA ARG A 283 -22.33 -10.27 12.28
C ARG A 283 -22.44 -10.77 10.85
N HIS A 284 -23.63 -10.82 10.27
CA HIS A 284 -23.86 -11.34 8.91
C HIS A 284 -23.21 -10.51 7.79
N TYR A 285 -22.73 -9.30 8.09
CA TYR A 285 -21.98 -8.47 7.16
C TYR A 285 -20.46 -8.49 7.39
N ARG A 286 -19.99 -9.11 8.48
CA ARG A 286 -18.57 -9.11 8.85
C ARG A 286 -17.74 -9.94 7.87
N PRO A 287 -16.62 -9.41 7.36
CA PRO A 287 -15.72 -10.20 6.56
C PRO A 287 -15.03 -11.29 7.40
N ARG A 288 -14.78 -12.45 6.80
CA ARG A 288 -14.15 -13.59 7.49
C ARG A 288 -12.64 -13.62 7.28
N VAL A 289 -11.88 -13.81 8.35
CA VAL A 289 -10.41 -13.78 8.34
C VAL A 289 -9.78 -15.02 8.97
N ILE A 290 -8.64 -15.44 8.42
CA ILE A 290 -7.72 -16.39 9.06
C ILE A 290 -6.41 -15.66 9.30
N GLU A 291 -5.80 -15.83 10.47
CA GLU A 291 -4.51 -15.24 10.81
C GLU A 291 -3.44 -16.32 11.06
N LEU A 292 -2.29 -16.18 10.40
CA LEU A 292 -1.10 -17.00 10.56
C LEU A 292 -0.12 -16.31 11.51
N CYS A 293 0.50 -17.07 12.42
CA CYS A 293 1.44 -16.53 13.41
C CYS A 293 0.80 -15.38 14.22
N ALA A 294 -0.38 -15.64 14.79
CA ALA A 294 -1.19 -14.62 15.45
C ALA A 294 -0.51 -13.95 16.66
N GLY A 295 0.52 -14.58 17.23
CA GLY A 295 1.24 -14.09 18.40
C GLY A 295 0.30 -13.78 19.55
N ALA A 296 0.54 -12.68 20.24
CA ALA A 296 -0.31 -12.23 21.34
C ALA A 296 -1.62 -11.55 20.88
N GLY A 297 -1.94 -11.56 19.59
CA GLY A 297 -3.20 -11.07 19.05
C GLY A 297 -3.24 -9.58 18.72
N GLY A 298 -2.09 -8.94 18.49
CA GLY A 298 -2.06 -7.52 18.14
C GLY A 298 -2.78 -7.21 16.82
N LEU A 299 -2.48 -7.97 15.76
CA LEU A 299 -3.17 -7.83 14.47
C LEU A 299 -4.63 -8.29 14.56
N ALA A 300 -4.88 -9.46 15.18
CA ALA A 300 -6.22 -9.97 15.42
C ALA A 300 -7.12 -8.96 16.15
N LEU A 301 -6.64 -8.31 17.21
CA LEU A 301 -7.38 -7.27 17.93
C LEU A 301 -7.71 -6.08 17.03
N GLY A 302 -6.76 -5.66 16.19
CA GLY A 302 -7.00 -4.61 15.21
C GLY A 302 -8.09 -4.98 14.19
N LEU A 303 -8.02 -6.19 13.64
CA LEU A 303 -8.99 -6.70 12.68
C LEU A 303 -10.38 -6.90 13.31
N GLU A 304 -10.45 -7.34 14.56
CA GLU A 304 -11.69 -7.39 15.34
C GLU A 304 -12.33 -6.01 15.43
N ARG A 305 -11.55 -4.97 15.78
CA ARG A 305 -12.03 -3.58 15.84
C ARG A 305 -12.45 -3.04 14.47
N ALA A 306 -11.86 -3.53 13.39
CA ALA A 306 -12.28 -3.23 12.02
C ALA A 306 -13.52 -4.03 11.55
N GLY A 307 -14.02 -4.95 12.38
CA GLY A 307 -15.24 -5.72 12.15
C GLY A 307 -15.06 -7.04 11.43
N PHE A 308 -13.85 -7.60 11.41
CA PHE A 308 -13.62 -8.95 10.92
C PHE A 308 -14.05 -10.02 11.92
N GLU A 309 -14.41 -11.19 11.39
CA GLU A 309 -14.72 -12.40 12.15
C GLU A 309 -13.61 -13.42 11.94
N HIS A 310 -12.90 -13.77 13.03
CA HIS A 310 -11.79 -14.71 13.00
C HIS A 310 -12.31 -16.15 12.87
N VAL A 311 -12.04 -16.77 11.74
CA VAL A 311 -12.33 -18.19 11.48
C VAL A 311 -11.31 -19.09 12.19
N ALA A 312 -10.04 -18.68 12.16
CA ALA A 312 -8.95 -19.35 12.86
C ALA A 312 -7.80 -18.38 13.12
N LEU A 313 -7.21 -18.47 14.32
CA LEU A 313 -5.95 -17.85 14.70
C LEU A 313 -4.92 -18.96 14.91
N ILE A 314 -3.95 -19.07 14.01
CA ILE A 314 -2.96 -20.15 14.01
C ILE A 314 -1.68 -19.63 14.67
N GLU A 315 -1.29 -20.23 15.78
CA GLU A 315 -0.12 -19.82 16.56
C GLU A 315 0.59 -21.04 17.16
N LYS A 316 1.93 -21.04 17.11
CA LYS A 316 2.75 -22.15 17.61
C LYS A 316 3.13 -21.98 19.08
N ASN A 317 3.32 -20.75 19.53
CA ASN A 317 3.80 -20.43 20.87
C ASN A 317 2.68 -20.62 21.90
N ARG A 318 2.89 -21.57 22.82
CA ARG A 318 1.93 -21.93 23.88
C ARG A 318 1.55 -20.78 24.81
N ASN A 319 2.46 -19.85 25.11
CA ASN A 319 2.15 -18.69 25.93
C ASN A 319 1.26 -17.71 25.15
N ALA A 320 1.55 -17.52 23.86
CA ALA A 320 0.77 -16.67 22.98
C ALA A 320 -0.66 -17.23 22.75
N THR A 321 -0.80 -18.55 22.54
CA THR A 321 -2.13 -19.19 22.45
C THR A 321 -2.92 -19.06 23.75
N ALA A 322 -2.26 -19.19 24.91
CA ALA A 322 -2.88 -18.96 26.21
C ALA A 322 -3.32 -17.50 26.38
N THR A 323 -2.50 -16.52 25.98
CA THR A 323 -2.85 -15.09 25.95
C THR A 323 -4.09 -14.84 25.07
N LEU A 324 -4.14 -15.39 23.85
CA LEU A 324 -5.30 -15.24 22.98
C LEU A 324 -6.58 -15.80 23.62
N ARG A 325 -6.51 -17.01 24.18
CA ARG A 325 -7.65 -17.68 24.84
C ARG A 325 -8.11 -16.93 26.10
N ALA A 326 -7.19 -16.37 26.88
CA ALA A 326 -7.52 -15.61 28.08
C ALA A 326 -8.28 -14.32 27.74
N ASN A 327 -7.86 -13.61 26.70
CA ASN A 327 -8.48 -12.33 26.31
C ASN A 327 -9.73 -12.50 25.46
N ARG A 328 -9.81 -13.58 24.67
CA ARG A 328 -10.91 -13.87 23.75
C ARG A 328 -11.23 -15.37 23.75
N PRO A 329 -11.92 -15.88 24.79
CA PRO A 329 -12.24 -17.31 24.91
C PRO A 329 -13.06 -17.89 23.74
N HIS A 330 -13.75 -17.03 22.99
CA HIS A 330 -14.58 -17.41 21.86
C HIS A 330 -13.83 -17.41 20.51
N TRP A 331 -12.56 -16.97 20.47
CA TRP A 331 -11.75 -17.06 19.26
C TRP A 331 -11.31 -18.51 19.04
N ASN A 332 -11.36 -18.96 17.79
CA ASN A 332 -10.85 -20.27 17.40
C ASN A 332 -9.32 -20.24 17.32
N VAL A 333 -8.65 -20.50 18.45
CA VAL A 333 -7.18 -20.51 18.56
C VAL A 333 -6.64 -21.92 18.30
N VAL A 334 -5.98 -22.08 17.15
CA VAL A 334 -5.37 -23.33 16.69
C VAL A 334 -3.89 -23.32 17.06
N GLU A 335 -3.52 -24.12 18.06
CA GLU A 335 -2.14 -24.26 18.50
C GLU A 335 -1.38 -25.20 17.56
N ALA A 336 -0.75 -24.66 16.51
CA ALA A 336 -0.13 -25.46 15.46
C ALA A 336 1.06 -24.76 14.79
N ASP A 337 1.95 -25.57 14.21
CA ASP A 337 3.01 -25.11 13.32
C ASP A 337 2.45 -24.95 11.91
N VAL A 338 2.48 -23.73 11.35
CA VAL A 338 1.93 -23.43 10.02
C VAL A 338 2.52 -24.32 8.91
N ARG A 339 3.75 -24.81 9.07
CA ARG A 339 4.43 -25.70 8.12
C ARG A 339 3.78 -27.09 8.03
N LYS A 340 3.06 -27.49 9.07
CA LYS A 340 2.41 -28.80 9.18
C LYS A 340 0.89 -28.73 8.97
N MET A 341 0.38 -27.53 8.69
CA MET A 341 -1.05 -27.32 8.47
C MET A 341 -1.41 -27.64 7.02
N ASP A 342 -2.52 -28.36 6.85
CA ASP A 342 -3.25 -28.45 5.61
C ASP A 342 -4.28 -27.32 5.57
N PHE A 343 -4.09 -26.34 4.70
CA PHE A 343 -4.99 -25.20 4.60
C PHE A 343 -6.15 -25.45 3.61
N SER A 344 -6.14 -26.56 2.88
CA SER A 344 -7.19 -26.91 1.92
C SER A 344 -8.57 -27.05 2.57
N GLN A 345 -8.62 -27.39 3.87
CA GLN A 345 -9.84 -27.44 4.68
C GLN A 345 -10.60 -26.10 4.75
N TYR A 346 -9.91 -24.98 4.52
CA TYR A 346 -10.50 -23.63 4.50
C TYR A 346 -10.92 -23.17 3.10
N ARG A 347 -10.60 -23.95 2.06
CA ARG A 347 -11.06 -23.68 0.69
C ARG A 347 -12.58 -23.71 0.64
N ASP A 348 -13.15 -22.82 -0.17
CA ASP A 348 -14.61 -22.67 -0.38
C ASP A 348 -15.42 -22.34 0.89
N ARG A 349 -14.76 -22.10 2.04
CA ARG A 349 -15.39 -21.64 3.27
C ARG A 349 -15.68 -20.14 3.25
N GLY A 350 -15.53 -19.44 2.12
CA GLY A 350 -15.82 -18.01 2.00
C GLY A 350 -14.87 -17.12 2.81
N ILE A 351 -13.57 -17.45 2.82
CA ILE A 351 -12.54 -16.63 3.48
C ILE A 351 -12.34 -15.34 2.69
N ASP A 352 -12.62 -14.20 3.32
CA ASP A 352 -12.45 -12.89 2.71
C ASP A 352 -10.98 -12.43 2.78
N LEU A 353 -10.29 -12.70 3.91
CA LEU A 353 -8.92 -12.24 4.15
C LEU A 353 -8.06 -13.34 4.80
N LEU A 354 -6.80 -13.46 4.35
CA LEU A 354 -5.75 -14.20 5.05
C LEU A 354 -4.69 -13.22 5.56
N THR A 355 -4.38 -13.22 6.85
CA THR A 355 -3.42 -12.30 7.46
C THR A 355 -2.28 -13.03 8.18
N GLY A 356 -1.24 -12.29 8.55
CA GLY A 356 -0.22 -12.79 9.48
C GLY A 356 0.97 -11.86 9.65
N GLY A 357 1.49 -11.78 10.87
CA GLY A 357 2.81 -11.20 11.16
C GLY A 357 3.88 -12.28 10.99
N LEU A 358 4.27 -12.54 9.75
CA LEU A 358 5.11 -13.70 9.45
C LEU A 358 6.57 -13.41 9.86
N PRO A 359 7.20 -14.27 10.68
CA PRO A 359 8.58 -14.09 11.07
C PRO A 359 9.48 -14.08 9.84
N CYS A 360 10.35 -13.08 9.79
CA CYS A 360 11.20 -12.77 8.65
C CYS A 360 12.66 -12.67 9.13
N THR A 361 13.13 -13.77 9.72
CA THR A 361 14.42 -13.93 10.41
C THR A 361 15.65 -13.55 9.57
N PRO A 362 15.71 -13.79 8.24
CA PRO A 362 16.82 -13.35 7.38
C PRO A 362 16.95 -11.82 7.20
N PHE A 363 15.89 -11.08 7.51
CA PHE A 363 15.72 -9.66 7.14
C PHE A 363 15.78 -8.74 8.36
N SER A 364 15.81 -9.30 9.57
CA SER A 364 16.07 -8.53 10.79
C SER A 364 17.53 -8.09 10.84
N THR A 365 17.80 -6.88 11.31
CA THR A 365 19.16 -6.37 11.56
C THR A 365 19.92 -7.16 12.63
N VAL A 366 19.28 -8.15 13.28
CA VAL A 366 19.75 -8.83 14.50
C VAL A 366 19.90 -10.36 14.30
N GLY A 367 19.55 -10.93 13.13
CA GLY A 367 19.63 -12.38 12.85
C GLY A 367 20.93 -12.84 12.16
N GLN A 368 21.37 -14.07 12.45
CA GLN A 368 22.47 -14.71 11.71
C GLN A 368 22.08 -14.93 10.24
N LYS A 369 22.97 -14.50 9.34
CA LYS A 369 22.79 -14.37 7.90
C LYS A 369 22.68 -15.72 7.18
N LYS A 370 21.49 -16.37 7.20
CA LYS A 370 21.24 -17.59 6.40
C LYS A 370 20.49 -17.37 5.09
N GLY A 371 20.05 -16.13 4.80
CA GLY A 371 19.45 -15.77 3.51
C GLY A 371 18.23 -16.63 3.16
N GLN A 372 18.14 -17.07 1.90
CA GLN A 372 17.01 -17.84 1.35
C GLN A 372 16.83 -19.27 1.89
N HIS A 373 17.76 -19.75 2.73
CA HIS A 373 17.78 -21.09 3.32
C HIS A 373 17.47 -21.09 4.82
N ASP A 374 16.91 -20.01 5.34
CA ASP A 374 16.52 -19.92 6.75
C ASP A 374 15.19 -20.65 6.98
N GLU A 375 15.23 -21.72 7.79
CA GLU A 375 14.06 -22.52 8.18
C GLU A 375 13.00 -21.73 8.96
N ASN A 376 13.33 -20.51 9.40
CA ASN A 376 12.44 -19.62 10.11
C ASN A 376 11.70 -18.62 9.20
N ASP A 377 11.95 -18.63 7.88
CA ASP A 377 11.21 -17.81 6.93
C ASP A 377 9.86 -18.46 6.58
N LEU A 378 8.77 -17.88 7.09
CA LEU A 378 7.42 -18.40 6.89
C LEU A 378 6.66 -17.71 5.74
N MET A 379 7.29 -16.78 4.99
CA MET A 379 6.62 -16.13 3.85
C MET A 379 6.29 -17.13 2.72
N ARG A 380 7.09 -18.19 2.55
CA ARG A 380 6.79 -19.31 1.63
C ARG A 380 5.55 -20.09 2.07
N GLU A 381 5.39 -20.31 3.38
CA GLU A 381 4.17 -20.90 3.93
C GLU A 381 2.97 -19.96 3.75
N GLY A 382 3.17 -18.64 3.83
CA GLY A 382 2.17 -17.64 3.45
C GLY A 382 1.71 -17.80 1.98
N VAL A 383 2.65 -17.98 1.04
CA VAL A 383 2.34 -18.28 -0.37
C VAL A 383 1.54 -19.59 -0.49
N ARG A 384 1.95 -20.64 0.22
CA ARG A 384 1.25 -21.94 0.23
C ARG A 384 -0.17 -21.80 0.75
N ALA A 385 -0.36 -21.13 1.88
CA ALA A 385 -1.67 -20.84 2.46
C ALA A 385 -2.56 -20.03 1.51
N VAL A 386 -2.05 -19.00 0.84
CA VAL A 386 -2.81 -18.23 -0.17
C VAL A 386 -3.29 -19.14 -1.31
N ARG A 387 -2.42 -20.06 -1.79
CA ARG A 387 -2.76 -21.00 -2.86
C ARG A 387 -3.80 -22.02 -2.43
N GLU A 388 -3.66 -22.58 -1.22
CA GLU A 388 -4.51 -23.64 -0.68
C GLU A 388 -5.89 -23.12 -0.24
N ILE A 389 -5.95 -21.95 0.42
CA ILE A 389 -7.18 -21.33 0.92
C ILE A 389 -7.93 -20.60 -0.20
N ALA A 390 -7.20 -19.99 -1.16
CA ALA A 390 -7.74 -19.12 -2.20
C ALA A 390 -8.65 -17.98 -1.67
N PRO A 391 -8.20 -17.15 -0.70
CA PRO A 391 -8.99 -16.05 -0.14
C PRO A 391 -9.26 -14.93 -1.17
N LYS A 392 -10.15 -13.98 -0.88
CA LYS A 392 -10.31 -12.80 -1.76
C LYS A 392 -9.11 -11.85 -1.70
N ALA A 393 -8.49 -11.74 -0.53
CA ALA A 393 -7.29 -10.96 -0.30
C ALA A 393 -6.37 -11.61 0.74
N PHE A 394 -5.10 -11.19 0.76
CA PHE A 394 -4.15 -11.47 1.82
C PHE A 394 -3.42 -10.20 2.28
N MET A 395 -2.96 -10.20 3.53
CA MET A 395 -2.16 -9.13 4.12
C MET A 395 -1.11 -9.70 5.07
N PHE A 396 0.17 -9.64 4.69
CA PHE A 396 1.27 -10.09 5.53
C PHE A 396 2.11 -8.93 6.03
N GLU A 397 2.35 -8.89 7.32
CA GLU A 397 3.23 -7.92 7.97
C GLU A 397 4.66 -8.48 8.06
N THR A 398 5.65 -7.60 7.85
CA THR A 398 7.07 -7.92 8.00
C THR A 398 7.90 -6.67 8.36
N VAL A 399 9.18 -6.87 8.65
CA VAL A 399 10.13 -5.83 9.09
C VAL A 399 10.64 -4.96 7.93
N GLU A 400 11.06 -3.73 8.24
CA GLU A 400 11.56 -2.76 7.23
C GLU A 400 12.79 -3.27 6.45
N GLY A 401 13.60 -4.13 7.07
CA GLY A 401 14.75 -4.78 6.41
C GLY A 401 14.39 -5.63 5.19
N PHE A 402 13.11 -6.03 5.05
CA PHE A 402 12.58 -6.72 3.87
C PHE A 402 12.81 -5.95 2.56
N LEU A 403 12.83 -4.61 2.62
CA LEU A 403 13.03 -3.74 1.44
C LEU A 403 14.49 -3.48 1.09
N HIS A 404 15.47 -4.02 1.81
CA HIS A 404 16.87 -3.79 1.48
C HIS A 404 17.24 -4.41 0.12
N SER A 405 18.06 -3.72 -0.67
CA SER A 405 18.44 -4.11 -2.05
C SER A 405 19.01 -5.53 -2.18
N ARG A 406 19.72 -6.03 -1.16
CA ARG A 406 20.25 -7.40 -1.10
C ARG A 406 19.16 -8.50 -1.10
N HIS A 407 17.90 -8.12 -0.94
CA HIS A 407 16.76 -9.03 -0.85
C HIS A 407 15.81 -8.94 -2.05
N SER A 408 16.14 -8.14 -3.08
CA SER A 408 15.27 -7.92 -4.24
C SER A 408 14.80 -9.21 -4.93
N ASP A 409 15.68 -10.20 -5.03
CA ASP A 409 15.41 -11.45 -5.75
C ASP A 409 14.37 -12.28 -5.01
N TYR A 410 14.41 -12.25 -3.67
CA TYR A 410 13.44 -12.91 -2.82
C TYR A 410 12.07 -12.22 -2.90
N VAL A 411 12.03 -10.88 -2.86
CA VAL A 411 10.79 -10.12 -3.03
C VAL A 411 10.19 -10.38 -4.42
N ALA A 412 11.01 -10.37 -5.48
CA ALA A 412 10.59 -10.67 -6.84
C ALA A 412 10.04 -12.11 -6.97
N PHE A 413 10.67 -13.08 -6.31
CA PHE A 413 10.17 -14.44 -6.20
C PHE A 413 8.76 -14.47 -5.58
N LEU A 414 8.57 -13.85 -4.41
CA LEU A 414 7.27 -13.82 -3.73
C LEU A 414 6.18 -13.19 -4.60
N LEU A 415 6.44 -12.01 -5.18
CA LEU A 415 5.49 -11.31 -6.06
C LEU A 415 5.10 -12.16 -7.28
N ARG A 416 6.07 -12.90 -7.84
CA ARG A 416 5.80 -13.84 -8.95
C ARG A 416 4.89 -14.98 -8.51
N GLU A 417 5.15 -15.60 -7.36
CA GLU A 417 4.35 -16.72 -6.87
C GLU A 417 2.92 -16.29 -6.50
N PHE A 418 2.74 -15.12 -5.87
CA PHE A 418 1.41 -14.54 -5.64
C PHE A 418 0.68 -14.21 -6.96
N SER A 419 1.40 -13.69 -7.97
CA SER A 419 0.81 -13.44 -9.30
C SER A 419 0.37 -14.72 -10.00
N LYS A 420 1.16 -15.80 -9.90
CA LYS A 420 0.78 -17.15 -10.39
C LYS A 420 -0.43 -17.69 -9.65
N ALA A 421 -0.53 -17.44 -8.34
CA ALA A 421 -1.69 -17.79 -7.52
C ALA A 421 -2.95 -16.95 -7.83
N GLY A 422 -2.87 -15.96 -8.74
CA GLY A 422 -4.02 -15.18 -9.19
C GLY A 422 -4.21 -13.82 -8.49
N TYR A 423 -3.19 -13.30 -7.80
CA TYR A 423 -3.28 -12.05 -7.03
C TYR A 423 -2.46 -10.92 -7.66
N SER A 424 -2.94 -9.69 -7.52
CA SER A 424 -2.18 -8.45 -7.70
C SER A 424 -1.66 -8.03 -6.33
N THR A 425 -0.35 -7.84 -6.20
CA THR A 425 0.29 -7.59 -4.90
C THR A 425 0.96 -6.22 -4.86
N GLU A 426 0.73 -5.49 -3.79
CA GLU A 426 1.28 -4.17 -3.48
C GLU A 426 2.07 -4.22 -2.17
N ILE A 427 3.08 -3.36 -2.03
CA ILE A 427 3.93 -3.26 -0.84
C ILE A 427 3.80 -1.86 -0.25
N HIS A 428 3.44 -1.77 1.03
CA HIS A 428 3.25 -0.50 1.73
C HIS A 428 4.11 -0.40 2.97
N ARG A 429 4.73 0.76 3.20
CA ARG A 429 5.40 1.07 4.47
C ARG A 429 4.44 1.85 5.37
N ILE A 430 4.22 1.35 6.58
CA ILE A 430 3.30 1.91 7.56
C ILE A 430 4.08 2.20 8.85
N ASN A 431 3.81 3.33 9.50
CA ASN A 431 4.40 3.67 10.79
C ASN A 431 3.31 3.83 11.86
N ALA A 432 3.49 3.16 13.00
CA ALA A 432 2.52 3.16 14.10
C ALA A 432 2.19 4.57 14.63
N ARG A 433 3.15 5.50 14.61
CA ARG A 433 2.93 6.89 15.06
C ARG A 433 1.85 7.62 14.28
N ASP A 434 1.63 7.22 13.02
CA ASP A 434 0.64 7.83 12.14
C ASP A 434 -0.80 7.36 12.48
N TYR A 435 -0.97 6.48 13.49
CA TYR A 435 -2.24 5.88 13.92
C TYR A 435 -2.45 6.00 15.44
N GLY A 436 -1.90 7.06 16.04
CA GLY A 436 -2.14 7.41 17.43
C GLY A 436 -1.42 6.56 18.48
N VAL A 437 -0.25 6.03 18.13
CA VAL A 437 0.60 5.29 19.06
C VAL A 437 1.86 6.08 19.39
N ALA A 438 2.25 6.12 20.66
CA ALA A 438 3.43 6.82 21.18
C ALA A 438 4.77 6.13 20.82
N GLN A 439 4.87 5.56 19.62
CA GLN A 439 5.99 4.72 19.18
C GLN A 439 6.36 4.96 17.72
N ASN A 440 7.64 5.17 17.44
CA ASN A 440 8.19 5.19 16.09
C ASN A 440 8.51 3.77 15.62
N ARG A 441 7.51 3.10 15.03
CA ARG A 441 7.60 1.71 14.56
C ARG A 441 7.15 1.60 13.11
N SER A 442 8.11 1.55 12.20
CA SER A 442 7.87 1.27 10.78
C SER A 442 7.76 -0.24 10.52
N ARG A 443 6.81 -0.65 9.69
CA ARG A 443 6.60 -2.02 9.20
C ARG A 443 6.21 -2.02 7.74
N ILE A 444 6.44 -3.16 7.09
CA ILE A 444 6.06 -3.41 5.71
C ILE A 444 4.82 -4.28 5.70
N MET A 445 3.83 -3.88 4.90
CA MET A 445 2.61 -4.61 4.65
C MET A 445 2.62 -5.08 3.21
N LEU A 446 2.65 -6.38 2.99
CA LEU A 446 2.46 -7.01 1.70
C LEU A 446 0.97 -7.31 1.54
N VAL A 447 0.30 -6.57 0.65
CA VAL A 447 -1.15 -6.66 0.44
C VAL A 447 -1.41 -7.24 -0.93
N GLY A 448 -2.16 -8.34 -1.00
CA GLY A 448 -2.55 -8.94 -2.28
C GLY A 448 -4.05 -9.09 -2.40
N LEU A 449 -4.60 -8.73 -3.55
CA LEU A 449 -6.00 -8.92 -3.88
C LEU A 449 -6.11 -9.81 -5.11
N ARG A 450 -7.13 -10.66 -5.16
CA ARG A 450 -7.41 -11.46 -6.35
C ARG A 450 -7.54 -10.54 -7.57
N LYS A 451 -7.08 -10.96 -8.75
CA LYS A 451 -6.96 -10.11 -9.95
C LYS A 451 -8.26 -9.43 -10.39
N ASP A 452 -9.42 -10.00 -10.09
CA ASP A 452 -10.74 -9.38 -10.34
C ASP A 452 -11.10 -8.26 -9.36
N LEU A 453 -10.39 -8.14 -8.23
CA LEU A 453 -10.47 -7.07 -7.24
C LEU A 453 -9.27 -6.12 -7.31
N ALA A 454 -8.39 -6.28 -8.30
CA ALA A 454 -7.19 -5.46 -8.45
C ALA A 454 -7.56 -3.96 -8.56
N GLY A 455 -6.84 -3.12 -7.80
CA GLY A 455 -7.07 -1.69 -7.78
C GLY A 455 -8.24 -1.21 -6.91
N SER A 456 -8.90 -2.09 -6.14
CA SER A 456 -9.91 -1.66 -5.15
C SER A 456 -9.31 -1.20 -3.82
N PHE A 457 -8.13 -1.68 -3.46
CA PHE A 457 -7.47 -1.32 -2.20
C PHE A 457 -6.88 0.10 -2.25
N ARG A 458 -7.00 0.81 -1.13
CA ARG A 458 -6.34 2.09 -0.87
C ARG A 458 -5.68 1.99 0.49
N VAL A 459 -4.38 2.29 0.55
CA VAL A 459 -3.66 2.37 1.82
C VAL A 459 -4.41 3.35 2.76
N PRO A 460 -4.59 3.02 4.05
CA PRO A 460 -5.27 3.91 4.97
C PRO A 460 -4.58 5.27 5.03
N ARG A 461 -5.36 6.33 5.22
CA ARG A 461 -4.81 7.67 5.46
C ARG A 461 -4.05 7.69 6.79
N LYS A 462 -3.17 8.68 6.94
CA LYS A 462 -2.51 8.98 8.21
C LYS A 462 -3.44 9.81 9.10
N PHE A 463 -3.28 9.67 10.40
CA PHE A 463 -4.06 10.36 11.42
C PHE A 463 -3.17 11.23 12.31
N PRO A 464 -2.57 12.32 11.78
CA PRO A 464 -1.80 13.25 12.60
C PRO A 464 -2.63 13.86 13.75
N GLU A 465 -3.96 13.85 13.65
CA GLU A 465 -4.87 14.30 14.70
C GLU A 465 -4.93 13.36 15.92
N LEU A 466 -4.61 12.07 15.78
CA LEU A 466 -4.62 11.09 16.89
C LEU A 466 -3.30 11.07 17.68
N HIS A 467 -2.47 12.09 17.49
CA HIS A 467 -1.11 12.14 17.97
C HIS A 467 -1.00 12.06 19.51
N THR A 468 -0.19 11.13 20.01
CA THR A 468 0.10 10.95 21.44
C THR A 468 1.57 10.62 21.68
N ASN A 469 2.12 10.98 22.83
CA ASN A 469 3.54 10.82 23.18
C ASN A 469 3.72 10.00 24.47
N VAL A 470 4.96 9.63 24.79
CA VAL A 470 5.26 8.77 25.95
C VAL A 470 4.80 9.40 27.27
N GLY A 471 4.95 10.73 27.41
CA GLY A 471 4.57 11.44 28.63
C GLY A 471 3.05 11.58 28.84
N VAL A 472 2.24 11.41 27.78
CA VAL A 472 0.79 11.26 27.88
C VAL A 472 0.43 9.80 28.13
N ALA A 473 1.00 8.88 27.35
CA ALA A 473 0.64 7.46 27.38
C ALA A 473 0.98 6.77 28.71
N LEU A 474 2.01 7.22 29.43
CA LEU A 474 2.49 6.60 30.68
C LEU A 474 2.22 7.47 31.92
N ALA A 475 1.32 8.46 31.82
CA ALA A 475 1.12 9.47 32.88
C ALA A 475 0.75 8.85 34.23
N ASP A 476 -0.08 7.80 34.21
CA ASP A 476 -0.57 7.06 35.36
C ASP A 476 0.42 5.97 35.86
N LEU A 477 1.24 5.39 34.97
CA LEU A 477 2.10 4.26 35.33
C LEU A 477 3.49 4.65 35.81
N MET A 478 4.04 5.77 35.31
CA MET A 478 5.47 6.06 35.54
C MET A 478 5.78 6.38 37.01
N GLY A 479 4.82 6.96 37.74
CA GLY A 479 4.95 7.33 39.15
C GLY A 479 4.28 6.35 40.12
N GLU A 480 3.69 5.26 39.64
CA GLU A 480 2.84 4.37 40.44
C GLU A 480 3.56 3.77 41.66
N ASN A 481 4.87 3.55 41.55
CA ASN A 481 5.68 2.99 42.62
C ASN A 481 6.42 4.07 43.45
N GLY A 482 5.85 5.29 43.51
CA GLY A 482 6.29 6.34 44.44
C GLY A 482 7.52 7.14 44.00
N TRP A 483 7.81 7.24 42.69
CA TRP A 483 8.88 8.10 42.20
C TRP A 483 8.45 9.59 42.15
N ALA A 484 8.96 10.41 43.08
CA ALA A 484 8.64 11.83 43.19
C ALA A 484 9.03 12.65 41.94
N GLY A 485 10.06 12.20 41.20
CA GLY A 485 10.51 12.84 39.95
C GLY A 485 9.68 12.49 38.70
N ALA A 486 8.69 11.61 38.82
CA ALA A 486 7.93 11.10 37.67
C ALA A 486 7.22 12.21 36.88
N GLU A 487 6.55 13.15 37.55
CA GLU A 487 5.79 14.22 36.87
C GLU A 487 6.71 15.17 36.09
N ALA A 488 7.87 15.53 36.66
CA ALA A 488 8.86 16.33 35.95
C ALA A 488 9.41 15.61 34.71
N TRP A 489 9.65 14.29 34.81
CA TRP A 489 10.07 13.47 33.70
C TRP A 489 8.98 13.33 32.62
N LEU A 490 7.73 13.08 33.03
CA LEU A 490 6.57 12.99 32.14
C LEU A 490 6.36 14.31 31.39
N LYS A 491 6.47 15.45 32.09
CA LYS A 491 6.44 16.78 31.48
C LYS A 491 7.54 16.95 30.44
N SER A 492 8.78 16.56 30.74
CA SER A 492 9.90 16.56 29.78
C SER A 492 9.63 15.69 28.55
N MET A 493 8.95 14.54 28.71
CA MET A 493 8.56 13.70 27.58
C MET A 493 7.44 14.32 26.73
N ARG A 494 6.50 15.04 27.35
CA ARG A 494 5.45 15.79 26.65
C ARG A 494 6.03 16.98 25.89
N ASP A 495 6.86 17.79 26.53
CA ASP A 495 7.45 19.01 25.98
C ASP A 495 8.36 18.72 24.78
N ARG A 496 9.07 17.57 24.79
CA ARG A 496 9.89 17.10 23.65
C ARG A 496 9.10 16.37 22.58
N ASP A 497 7.80 16.16 22.81
CA ASP A 497 6.96 15.30 21.99
C ASP A 497 7.61 13.91 21.75
N TYR A 498 8.14 13.32 22.83
CA TYR A 498 8.97 12.12 22.73
C TYR A 498 8.15 10.89 22.34
N ARG A 499 8.62 10.16 21.32
CA ARG A 499 8.10 8.86 20.92
C ARG A 499 9.08 7.77 21.31
N SER A 500 8.55 6.68 21.83
CA SER A 500 9.36 5.50 22.08
C SER A 500 9.89 4.92 20.77
N ASP A 501 11.06 4.31 20.83
CA ASP A 501 11.57 3.47 19.76
C ASP A 501 10.75 2.18 19.65
N THR A 502 11.01 1.41 18.60
CA THR A 502 10.40 0.08 18.41
C THR A 502 10.58 -0.79 19.66
N ILE A 503 9.49 -1.13 20.35
CA ILE A 503 9.50 -2.08 21.47
C ILE A 503 9.89 -3.45 20.93
N ARG A 504 10.92 -4.05 21.54
CA ARG A 504 11.50 -5.34 21.14
C ARG A 504 11.11 -6.44 22.11
N GLY A 505 11.40 -7.69 21.76
CA GLY A 505 11.30 -8.82 22.69
C GLY A 505 12.33 -8.75 23.82
N TYR A 506 12.41 -9.82 24.60
CA TYR A 506 13.39 -9.98 25.67
C TYR A 506 14.81 -10.11 25.10
N GLN A 507 15.73 -9.26 25.56
CA GLN A 507 17.12 -9.24 25.09
C GLN A 507 18.16 -9.62 26.17
N GLY A 508 17.71 -10.13 27.32
CA GLY A 508 18.56 -10.32 28.49
C GLY A 508 19.05 -9.00 29.08
N SER A 509 20.25 -9.00 29.66
CA SER A 509 20.91 -7.81 30.23
C SER A 509 21.16 -6.74 29.15
N ALA A 510 21.06 -5.46 29.53
CA ALA A 510 21.37 -4.35 28.64
C ALA A 510 22.81 -4.45 28.13
N ARG A 511 22.98 -4.57 26.81
CA ARG A 511 24.31 -4.47 26.17
C ARG A 511 24.76 -3.01 26.18
N GLU A 512 26.07 -2.77 26.05
CA GLU A 512 26.67 -1.42 26.09
C GLU A 512 25.97 -0.42 25.14
N ALA A 513 25.69 -0.83 23.90
CA ALA A 513 24.97 0.00 22.93
C ALA A 513 23.53 0.34 23.36
N GLU A 514 22.87 -0.56 24.11
CA GLU A 514 21.52 -0.35 24.63
C GLU A 514 21.52 0.58 25.85
N ALA A 515 22.56 0.52 26.69
CA ALA A 515 22.75 1.45 27.79
C ALA A 515 22.98 2.88 27.28
N ILE A 516 23.84 3.06 26.27
CA ILE A 516 24.06 4.35 25.61
C ILE A 516 22.77 4.87 24.97
N ARG A 517 22.02 4.00 24.28
CA ARG A 517 20.73 4.37 23.68
C ARG A 517 19.74 4.82 24.75
N SER A 518 19.61 4.05 25.83
CA SER A 518 18.70 4.35 26.93
C SER A 518 19.03 5.68 27.59
N GLY A 519 20.32 5.99 27.79
CA GLY A 519 20.76 7.29 28.32
C GLY A 519 20.39 8.46 27.41
N LYS A 520 20.63 8.35 26.10
CA LYS A 520 20.23 9.38 25.12
C LYS A 520 18.71 9.57 25.06
N GLN A 521 17.97 8.48 25.20
CA GLN A 521 16.50 8.46 25.13
C GLN A 521 15.82 8.78 26.46
N GLN A 522 16.58 8.81 27.55
CA GLN A 522 16.06 8.94 28.91
C GLN A 522 14.97 7.91 29.24
N LEU A 523 15.03 6.73 28.61
CA LEU A 523 14.10 5.62 28.79
C LEU A 523 14.81 4.30 28.51
N ARG A 524 14.70 3.33 29.43
CA ARG A 524 15.36 2.01 29.32
C ARG A 524 14.37 0.94 28.85
N TYR A 525 14.70 0.29 27.73
CA TYR A 525 13.84 -0.72 27.08
C TYR A 525 14.19 -2.16 27.47
N ALA A 526 15.42 -2.44 27.88
CA ALA A 526 15.88 -3.78 28.20
C ALA A 526 16.84 -3.80 29.41
N PRO A 527 16.79 -4.85 30.26
CA PRO A 527 15.68 -5.80 30.37
C PRO A 527 14.37 -5.10 30.79
N PRO A 528 13.19 -5.74 30.62
CA PRO A 528 11.94 -5.20 31.16
C PRO A 528 12.06 -4.96 32.68
N ALA A 529 11.56 -3.82 33.15
CA ALA A 529 11.48 -3.54 34.58
C ALA A 529 10.41 -4.42 35.24
N LYS A 530 10.63 -4.78 36.51
CA LYS A 530 9.67 -5.57 37.30
C LYS A 530 8.54 -4.72 37.88
N ALA A 531 8.82 -3.46 38.17
CA ALA A 531 7.89 -2.48 38.71
C ALA A 531 8.25 -1.09 38.17
N ALA A 532 7.34 -0.13 38.33
CA ALA A 532 7.64 1.28 38.07
C ALA A 532 8.77 1.78 39.00
N PRO A 533 9.47 2.87 38.64
CA PRO A 533 10.56 3.40 39.44
C PRO A 533 10.17 3.81 40.86
N THR A 534 11.13 3.70 41.78
CA THR A 534 11.07 4.26 43.15
C THR A 534 12.04 5.42 43.33
N ASP A 535 11.89 6.21 44.40
CA ASP A 535 12.87 7.23 44.79
C ASP A 535 14.26 6.66 45.11
N GLU A 536 14.32 5.45 45.69
CA GLU A 536 15.60 4.78 45.96
C GLU A 536 16.36 4.48 44.66
N GLU A 537 15.65 4.00 43.62
CA GLU A 537 16.25 3.78 42.31
C GLU A 537 16.63 5.10 41.63
N ALA A 538 15.79 6.12 41.74
CA ALA A 538 16.01 7.43 41.14
C ALA A 538 17.21 8.19 41.74
N SER A 539 17.57 7.91 43.00
CA SER A 539 18.73 8.51 43.65
C SER A 539 20.08 7.98 43.13
N LYS A 540 20.09 6.86 42.40
CA LYS A 540 21.31 6.24 41.86
C LYS A 540 21.87 7.08 40.70
N LYS A 541 23.19 7.30 40.71
CA LYS A 541 23.87 8.05 39.66
C LYS A 541 23.64 7.40 38.29
N GLY A 542 23.19 8.18 37.31
CA GLY A 542 22.92 7.70 35.95
C GLY A 542 21.60 6.92 35.82
N PHE A 543 20.69 7.08 36.78
CA PHE A 543 19.35 6.49 36.70
C PHE A 543 18.61 6.88 35.41
N VAL A 544 17.97 5.87 34.81
CA VAL A 544 17.07 6.01 33.67
C VAL A 544 15.87 5.10 33.93
N PRO A 545 14.62 5.61 33.87
CA PRO A 545 13.45 4.80 34.16
C PRO A 545 13.31 3.64 33.15
N GLY A 546 13.02 2.45 33.65
CA GLY A 546 12.82 1.25 32.84
C GLY A 546 11.35 0.96 32.59
N LEU A 547 11.03 0.47 31.40
CA LEU A 547 9.65 0.10 31.05
C LEU A 547 9.27 -1.26 31.64
N THR A 548 8.16 -1.32 32.38
CA THR A 548 7.48 -2.57 32.75
C THR A 548 6.80 -3.19 31.53
N ASN A 549 6.39 -4.46 31.61
CA ASN A 549 5.63 -5.08 30.52
C ASN A 549 4.27 -4.40 30.27
N GLU A 550 3.65 -3.86 31.31
CA GLU A 550 2.42 -3.07 31.18
C GLU A 550 2.66 -1.78 30.38
N MET A 551 3.68 -1.00 30.75
CA MET A 551 4.06 0.20 29.99
C MET A 551 4.42 -0.14 28.54
N ARG A 552 5.12 -1.26 28.31
CA ARG A 552 5.44 -1.75 26.95
C ARG A 552 4.19 -2.08 26.16
N ALA A 553 3.22 -2.77 26.77
CA ALA A 553 1.96 -3.13 26.12
C ALA A 553 1.17 -1.89 25.72
N ARG A 554 1.08 -0.89 26.62
CA ARG A 554 0.42 0.39 26.34
C ARG A 554 1.12 1.18 25.23
N LEU A 555 2.45 1.26 25.25
CA LEU A 555 3.23 1.88 24.16
C LEU A 555 3.14 1.11 22.83
N GLN A 556 2.82 -0.19 22.87
CA GLN A 556 2.54 -1.01 21.70
C GLN A 556 1.07 -0.85 21.21
N GLY A 557 0.21 -0.20 21.99
CA GLY A 557 -1.19 0.08 21.67
C GLY A 557 -2.18 -1.03 22.07
N PHE A 558 -1.78 -1.96 22.95
CA PHE A 558 -2.73 -2.88 23.58
C PHE A 558 -3.56 -2.13 24.63
N PRO A 559 -4.83 -2.53 24.82
CA PRO A 559 -5.63 -2.01 25.92
C PRO A 559 -5.15 -2.62 27.25
N ASP A 560 -5.39 -1.91 28.34
CA ASP A 560 -4.88 -2.27 29.66
C ASP A 560 -5.53 -3.54 30.23
N ASP A 561 -6.72 -3.87 29.74
CA ASP A 561 -7.41 -5.13 30.05
C ASP A 561 -6.90 -6.32 29.22
N TRP A 562 -5.84 -6.14 28.42
CA TRP A 562 -5.22 -7.24 27.67
C TRP A 562 -4.22 -8.01 28.53
N HIS A 563 -4.62 -9.20 28.98
CA HIS A 563 -3.88 -10.04 29.90
C HIS A 563 -2.87 -10.94 29.19
N PHE A 564 -1.57 -10.73 29.41
CA PHE A 564 -0.52 -11.57 28.84
C PHE A 564 -0.19 -12.76 29.76
N VAL A 565 -0.10 -13.95 29.18
CA VAL A 565 0.27 -15.18 29.91
C VAL A 565 1.75 -15.50 29.71
N GLY A 566 2.45 -15.85 30.78
CA GLY A 566 3.84 -16.29 30.79
C GLY A 566 4.74 -15.50 31.75
N GLY A 567 6.02 -15.87 31.81
CA GLY A 567 7.02 -15.15 32.61
C GLY A 567 7.44 -13.81 31.98
N LEU A 568 8.17 -12.98 32.75
CA LEU A 568 8.58 -11.62 32.36
C LEU A 568 9.16 -11.53 30.93
N GLY A 569 10.08 -12.44 30.58
CA GLY A 569 10.71 -12.48 29.25
C GLY A 569 9.74 -12.91 28.15
N ALA A 570 8.95 -13.97 28.37
CA ALA A 570 7.99 -14.46 27.39
C ALA A 570 6.88 -13.44 27.09
N VAL A 571 6.45 -12.67 28.09
CA VAL A 571 5.51 -11.56 27.90
C VAL A 571 6.17 -10.41 27.12
N ALA A 572 7.43 -10.08 27.42
CA ALA A 572 8.16 -9.08 26.66
C ALA A 572 8.32 -9.46 25.17
N ASP A 573 8.60 -10.74 24.87
CA ASP A 573 8.64 -11.27 23.50
C ASP A 573 7.29 -11.15 22.79
N GLN A 574 6.21 -11.52 23.46
CA GLN A 574 4.85 -11.39 22.95
C GLN A 574 4.52 -9.94 22.56
N ILE A 575 4.82 -8.98 23.44
CA ILE A 575 4.55 -7.55 23.20
C ILE A 575 5.43 -7.01 22.06
N GLY A 576 6.74 -7.28 22.11
CA GLY A 576 7.69 -6.74 21.13
C GLY A 576 7.49 -7.25 19.70
N ASN A 577 7.07 -8.51 19.57
CA ASN A 577 6.84 -9.15 18.28
C ASN A 577 5.42 -8.88 17.71
N ALA A 578 4.50 -8.35 18.52
CA ALA A 578 3.16 -8.05 18.05
C ALA A 578 3.14 -6.98 16.97
N VAL A 579 2.20 -7.13 16.02
CA VAL A 579 1.74 -6.03 15.18
C VAL A 579 0.96 -5.05 16.07
N VAL A 580 1.11 -3.75 15.83
CA VAL A 580 0.42 -2.72 16.60
C VAL A 580 -1.09 -2.76 16.33
N PRO A 581 -1.96 -2.88 17.35
CA PRO A 581 -3.41 -3.03 17.14
C PRO A 581 -4.05 -1.91 16.31
N ALA A 582 -3.69 -0.65 16.55
CA ALA A 582 -4.20 0.49 15.79
C ALA A 582 -3.83 0.42 14.29
N VAL A 583 -2.64 -0.08 13.97
CA VAL A 583 -2.23 -0.33 12.58
C VAL A 583 -3.06 -1.46 11.97
N GLY A 584 -3.26 -2.56 12.71
CA GLY A 584 -4.13 -3.66 12.30
C GLY A 584 -5.56 -3.21 12.01
N GLN A 585 -6.10 -2.31 12.85
CA GLN A 585 -7.42 -1.71 12.69
C GLN A 585 -7.52 -0.84 11.44
N ALA A 586 -6.58 0.08 11.24
CA ALA A 586 -6.58 0.96 10.07
C ALA A 586 -6.46 0.17 8.75
N MET A 587 -5.56 -0.82 8.71
CA MET A 587 -5.40 -1.71 7.56
C MET A 587 -6.64 -2.60 7.36
N GLY A 588 -7.24 -3.10 8.44
CA GLY A 588 -8.50 -3.82 8.41
C GLY A 588 -9.63 -2.99 7.79
N LEU A 589 -9.81 -1.74 8.22
CA LEU A 589 -10.83 -0.84 7.67
C LEU A 589 -10.62 -0.57 6.17
N ALA A 590 -9.38 -0.33 5.76
CA ALA A 590 -9.01 -0.20 4.35
C ALA A 590 -9.36 -1.47 3.55
N MET A 591 -9.11 -2.65 4.13
CA MET A 591 -9.44 -3.93 3.52
C MET A 591 -10.94 -4.20 3.47
N SER A 592 -11.70 -3.84 4.51
CA SER A 592 -13.16 -3.87 4.52
C SER A 592 -13.75 -2.98 3.42
N SER A 593 -13.19 -1.80 3.21
CA SER A 593 -13.56 -0.92 2.08
C SER A 593 -13.26 -1.60 0.73
N ALA A 594 -12.08 -2.21 0.57
CA ALA A 594 -11.70 -2.89 -0.66
C ALA A 594 -12.56 -4.14 -0.99
N LEU A 595 -13.01 -4.87 0.04
CA LEU A 595 -13.75 -6.13 -0.09
C LEU A 595 -15.26 -5.96 -0.10
N LYS A 596 -15.79 -4.96 0.62
CA LYS A 596 -17.22 -4.72 0.82
C LYS A 596 -17.70 -3.37 0.31
N GLY A 597 -16.80 -2.50 -0.18
CA GLY A 597 -17.11 -1.19 -0.77
C GLY A 597 -17.73 -0.22 0.22
N TRP A 598 -17.43 -0.40 1.50
CA TRP A 598 -17.90 0.51 2.53
C TRP A 598 -17.10 1.81 2.49
N GLU A 599 -17.80 2.93 2.51
CA GLU A 599 -17.23 4.18 2.97
C GLU A 599 -17.03 4.09 4.48
N VAL A 600 -15.91 4.59 4.99
CA VAL A 600 -15.53 4.49 6.40
C VAL A 600 -15.53 5.88 7.02
N ASP A 601 -16.26 6.04 8.12
CA ASP A 601 -16.03 7.18 9.02
C ASP A 601 -14.78 6.88 9.83
N TRP A 602 -13.64 7.35 9.33
CA TRP A 602 -12.35 7.03 9.92
C TRP A 602 -12.19 7.61 11.32
N VAL A 603 -12.80 8.76 11.62
CA VAL A 603 -12.69 9.38 12.95
C VAL A 603 -13.46 8.56 13.97
N ALA A 604 -14.70 8.19 13.66
CA ALA A 604 -15.51 7.35 14.53
C ALA A 604 -14.88 5.95 14.73
N MET A 605 -14.42 5.32 13.64
CA MET A 605 -13.88 3.97 13.71
C MET A 605 -12.49 3.89 14.34
N MET A 606 -11.67 4.95 14.27
CA MET A 606 -10.34 4.97 14.91
C MET A 606 -10.35 5.58 16.32
N GLY A 607 -11.32 6.45 16.63
CA GLY A 607 -11.39 7.20 17.90
C GLY A 607 -12.24 6.56 19.01
N GLY A 608 -13.07 5.55 18.70
CA GLY A 608 -13.92 4.90 19.68
C GLY A 608 -13.20 3.87 20.56
N SER A 609 -13.54 3.81 21.84
CA SER A 609 -13.33 2.61 22.66
C SER A 609 -14.10 1.46 22.02
N GLY A 610 -13.38 0.42 21.59
CA GLY A 610 -13.95 -0.71 20.85
C GLY A 610 -15.13 -1.36 21.58
N PRO A 611 -16.09 -1.97 20.87
CA PRO A 611 -17.28 -2.50 21.51
C PRO A 611 -16.99 -3.74 22.37
N VAL A 612 -17.68 -3.87 23.50
CA VAL A 612 -17.85 -5.15 24.22
C VAL A 612 -18.83 -6.02 23.43
N ARG A 613 -18.46 -7.22 22.96
CA ARG A 613 -19.43 -8.14 22.30
C ARG A 613 -19.25 -9.65 22.55
N LYS A 614 -20.40 -10.32 22.49
CA LYS A 614 -20.71 -11.74 22.76
C LYS A 614 -20.33 -12.71 21.63
N ALA A 615 -20.17 -13.98 22.01
CA ALA A 615 -19.64 -15.11 21.25
C ALA A 615 -20.26 -15.36 19.86
N ILE A 616 -19.44 -15.95 18.99
CA ILE A 616 -19.74 -16.41 17.64
C ILE A 616 -19.46 -17.91 17.62
N VAL A 617 -20.43 -18.72 17.20
CA VAL A 617 -20.21 -20.16 16.93
C VAL A 617 -19.54 -20.26 15.55
N PRO A 618 -18.28 -20.70 15.45
CA PRO A 618 -17.63 -20.93 14.17
C PRO A 618 -18.37 -22.05 13.41
N PRO A 619 -18.30 -22.11 12.07
CA PRO A 619 -18.86 -23.24 11.34
C PRO A 619 -18.25 -24.53 11.90
N SER A 620 -19.06 -25.58 12.12
CA SER A 620 -18.56 -26.86 12.60
C SER A 620 -17.46 -27.36 11.66
N ILE A 621 -16.23 -27.33 12.14
CA ILE A 621 -15.12 -28.01 11.51
C ILE A 621 -15.21 -29.45 12.01
N ASP A 622 -15.42 -30.38 11.09
CA ASP A 622 -15.27 -31.80 11.38
C ASP A 622 -13.79 -31.99 11.77
N MET A 623 -13.48 -31.97 13.07
CA MET A 623 -12.12 -32.10 13.63
C MET A 623 -11.60 -33.53 13.47
N LYS A 624 -11.68 -34.09 12.26
CA LYS A 624 -11.13 -35.43 11.98
C LYS A 624 -9.60 -35.45 11.95
N TRP A 625 -8.93 -34.32 12.18
CA TRP A 625 -7.48 -34.29 12.20
C TRP A 625 -6.89 -33.21 13.10
N THR A 626 -7.12 -33.34 14.41
CA THR A 626 -6.16 -32.85 15.41
C THR A 626 -5.75 -34.05 16.26
N GLY A 627 -4.45 -34.28 16.42
CA GLY A 627 -3.90 -35.32 17.31
C GLY A 627 -4.27 -35.15 18.80
N ALA A 628 -5.19 -34.24 19.12
CA ALA A 628 -5.79 -34.05 20.44
C ALA A 628 -6.86 -35.11 20.76
N ASN A 629 -7.50 -35.72 19.75
CA ASN A 629 -8.53 -36.76 19.98
C ASN A 629 -7.95 -38.13 20.41
N LYS A 630 -6.63 -38.31 20.39
CA LYS A 630 -6.00 -39.58 20.83
C LYS A 630 -5.85 -39.72 22.34
N VAL A 631 -6.05 -38.66 23.13
CA VAL A 631 -5.93 -38.75 24.60
C VAL A 631 -7.21 -39.27 25.24
N GLU A 632 -8.37 -39.09 24.59
CA GLU A 632 -9.66 -39.61 25.09
C GLU A 632 -9.95 -41.04 24.60
N GLU A 633 -9.53 -41.42 23.39
CA GLU A 633 -9.72 -42.81 22.90
C GLU A 633 -8.82 -43.85 23.59
N ILE A 634 -7.65 -43.45 24.11
CA ILE A 634 -6.76 -44.37 24.85
C ILE A 634 -7.26 -44.63 26.29
N LYS A 635 -8.15 -43.79 26.84
CA LYS A 635 -8.76 -44.01 28.16
C LYS A 635 -10.08 -44.80 28.13
N ALA A 636 -10.64 -45.04 26.94
CA ALA A 636 -11.85 -45.84 26.77
C ALA A 636 -11.57 -47.29 26.32
N THR A 637 -10.29 -47.65 26.11
CA THR A 637 -9.86 -49.02 25.76
C THR A 637 -8.68 -49.52 26.61
N ALA A 638 -8.55 -49.02 27.84
CA ALA A 638 -7.66 -49.56 28.86
C ALA A 638 -8.46 -50.06 30.08
#